data_AF-A0A0S8EP27-F1
#
_entry.id   AF-A0A0S8EP27-F1
#
_cell.length_a   1.000
_cell.length_b   1.000
_cell.length_c   1.000
_cell.angle_alpha   90.00
_cell.angle_beta   90.00
_cell.angle_gamma   90.00
#
_symmetry.space_group_name_H-M   'P 1'
#
loop_
_entity.id
_entity.type
_entity.pdbx_description
1 polymer ?
#
loop_
_entity_poly.entity_id
_entity_poly.type
_entity_poly.pdbx_seq_one_letter_code
_entity_poly.pdbx_strand_id
1 'polypeptide(L)'
;MGNRSEGGTGTWGVVRACLAAAMLCGPAGIASAAGAKGSERQDAYAWFNRFCIEQFSVEAEPLVYEFAGRDLKEVKGGTWVHPSRSSACVAWETNLPARTHVEYGPTAAYGRATAPSERPFHIHVHYLRGLDAGREYSYRLVSVDDRGRQLVSARRTFRTGVAAGAIEVPGALAGPPYRLTAPGATYVLTRDLSTPGTALEIAGKGITLDLDAHTVTFACDVRGDPRYSNGIAAGKDPNARVPEVIAGVRVLNGTVVQGTCAAVEAHKSSFGANPLFLSLKDAEIAGVTVEYHAPQSWGAALWNPVGRLDVHHNVLLDRGTRIANRHGSAVRALGISQKQRGPNAFRFHHNLVKRTRQNGLSTAHEIDHNEVCVDSWSTNSFAIQPNSVPDIEAGRVHHNRVVATGFNPYALGWAHKKLKVHDNLVRMVGLDLSQRWGERWGDVNMCEGFRVTNYGKGGQVRDDLEYWHNLIVLKGRQGCELRGTGFFSDETITNLVFHDNVVKVEALDEKTIIAECIAAHGHPAKADTALPVYYRDNTLISNICHVRFGDRYGRGSNHQLIGCRFVRTGRNPQYHTFVVDGLYWCRRNVVQDCQFGPGTAYNDVFWRRTSSTSFYDVKWTLELRAPTGTPVTIRDAGGDEEFSGRVGADGVLRAVLMQCRIRPPKGFRNSRPFTGCTEKPRTPHTVEVGAAGTKVTARITMDRKRVLALMSGQLKELPAETRRFP
;
A
#
# COMPACT_ATOMS: atom_id res chain seq x y z
N MET A 1 44.26 -47.50 26.28
CA MET A 1 43.03 -47.40 27.11
C MET A 1 42.40 -46.08 26.73
N GLY A 2 41.34 -45.94 25.94
CA GLY A 2 40.12 -46.73 25.83
C GLY A 2 38.95 -45.81 26.20
N ASN A 3 38.38 -45.07 25.23
CA ASN A 3 36.95 -45.11 24.89
C ASN A 3 36.50 -43.97 23.95
N ARG A 4 35.57 -44.34 23.07
CA ARG A 4 34.85 -43.56 22.06
C ARG A 4 33.70 -42.76 22.68
N SER A 5 33.30 -41.64 22.06
CA SER A 5 31.96 -41.46 21.44
C SER A 5 31.78 -40.06 20.82
N GLU A 6 31.64 -40.05 19.50
CA GLU A 6 30.69 -39.32 18.64
C GLU A 6 30.18 -37.90 18.98
N GLY A 7 30.20 -37.02 17.96
CA GLY A 7 28.93 -36.48 17.44
C GLY A 7 28.78 -34.94 17.33
N GLY A 8 29.02 -34.41 16.12
CA GLY A 8 28.16 -33.38 15.52
C GLY A 8 28.40 -31.90 15.85
N THR A 9 29.23 -31.23 15.05
CA THR A 9 29.14 -29.76 14.88
C THR A 9 28.92 -29.44 13.40
N GLY A 10 27.65 -29.45 13.01
CA GLY A 10 27.18 -29.05 11.69
C GLY A 10 27.21 -27.54 11.50
N THR A 11 27.55 -27.14 10.27
CA THR A 11 26.92 -26.09 9.43
C THR A 11 26.68 -24.67 9.96
N TRP A 12 26.88 -24.35 11.24
CA TRP A 12 26.61 -23.03 11.82
C TRP A 12 27.86 -22.13 11.94
N GLY A 13 29.06 -22.71 11.91
CA GLY A 13 30.32 -21.96 12.02
C GLY A 13 30.72 -21.21 10.74
N VAL A 14 30.41 -21.78 9.57
CA VAL A 14 30.73 -21.18 8.26
C VAL A 14 29.77 -20.04 7.90
N VAL A 15 28.54 -20.08 8.43
CA VAL A 15 27.53 -19.02 8.26
C VAL A 15 27.98 -17.73 8.93
N ARG A 16 28.61 -17.78 10.12
CA ARG A 16 29.11 -16.58 10.81
C ARG A 16 30.31 -15.90 10.13
N ALA A 17 31.18 -16.65 9.47
CA ALA A 17 32.33 -16.09 8.75
C ALA A 17 31.91 -15.43 7.41
N CYS A 18 30.93 -16.01 6.70
CA CYS A 18 30.30 -15.35 5.54
C CYS A 18 29.46 -14.12 5.93
N LEU A 19 28.90 -14.09 7.15
CA LEU A 19 28.14 -12.96 7.71
C LEU A 19 29.00 -11.70 7.91
N ALA A 20 30.30 -11.83 8.17
CA ALA A 20 31.22 -10.70 8.31
C ALA A 20 31.73 -10.19 6.94
N ALA A 21 31.93 -11.08 5.96
CA ALA A 21 32.38 -10.71 4.62
C ALA A 21 31.26 -10.04 3.79
N ALA A 22 29.98 -10.34 4.05
CA ALA A 22 28.84 -9.70 3.37
C ALA A 22 28.49 -8.30 3.91
N MET A 23 28.99 -7.92 5.10
CA MET A 23 28.94 -6.52 5.55
C MET A 23 29.77 -5.58 4.65
N LEU A 24 30.69 -6.12 3.85
CA LEU A 24 31.56 -5.35 2.94
C LEU A 24 30.89 -5.02 1.59
N CYS A 25 29.74 -5.61 1.25
CA CYS A 25 28.90 -5.14 0.15
C CYS A 25 27.71 -4.37 0.72
N GLY A 26 28.00 -3.20 1.30
CA GLY A 26 26.98 -2.21 1.62
C GLY A 26 26.23 -1.71 0.37
N PRO A 27 25.26 -0.79 0.51
CA PRO A 27 24.49 -0.19 -0.59
C PRO A 27 25.35 0.30 -1.78
N ALA A 28 26.61 0.66 -1.51
CA ALA A 28 27.61 1.06 -2.50
C ALA A 28 27.96 -0.04 -3.53
N GLY A 29 27.85 -1.32 -3.19
CA GLY A 29 28.15 -2.43 -4.11
C GLY A 29 27.10 -2.66 -5.20
N ILE A 30 25.89 -2.10 -5.03
CA ILE A 30 24.80 -2.18 -6.02
C ILE A 30 24.68 -0.84 -6.78
N ALA A 31 25.09 0.27 -6.17
CA ALA A 31 25.08 1.60 -6.76
C ALA A 31 26.09 1.79 -7.90
N SER A 32 27.18 1.00 -7.99
CA SER A 32 28.16 1.11 -9.08
C SER A 32 27.75 0.38 -10.38
N ALA A 33 26.59 -0.29 -10.43
CA ALA A 33 26.18 -1.15 -11.54
C ALA A 33 25.43 -0.42 -12.68
N ALA A 34 25.78 0.84 -12.96
CA ALA A 34 25.26 1.59 -14.10
C ALA A 34 25.90 1.11 -15.44
N GLY A 35 25.69 -0.17 -15.79
CA GLY A 35 26.24 -0.82 -16.99
C GLY A 35 25.79 -2.28 -17.23
N ALA A 36 24.94 -2.82 -16.36
CA ALA A 36 24.76 -4.24 -16.08
C ALA A 36 24.38 -5.23 -17.20
N LYS A 37 25.03 -6.41 -17.23
CA LYS A 37 24.62 -7.65 -17.98
C LYS A 37 23.98 -8.69 -17.03
N GLY A 38 23.44 -9.80 -17.56
CA GLY A 38 22.48 -10.71 -16.90
C GLY A 38 22.72 -11.21 -15.47
N SER A 39 23.97 -11.35 -15.00
CA SER A 39 24.29 -11.76 -13.61
C SER A 39 23.80 -10.74 -12.57
N GLU A 40 23.89 -9.44 -12.88
CA GLU A 40 23.58 -8.35 -11.94
C GLU A 40 22.08 -8.19 -11.67
N ARG A 41 21.22 -8.64 -12.59
CA ARG A 41 19.75 -8.68 -12.39
C ARG A 41 19.37 -9.67 -11.30
N GLN A 42 20.02 -10.84 -11.34
CA GLN A 42 19.85 -11.88 -10.34
C GLN A 42 20.36 -11.36 -8.99
N ASP A 43 21.47 -10.64 -8.97
CA ASP A 43 22.03 -10.05 -7.76
C ASP A 43 21.11 -8.97 -7.14
N ALA A 44 20.51 -8.11 -7.97
CA ALA A 44 19.57 -7.08 -7.51
C ALA A 44 18.33 -7.70 -6.85
N TYR A 45 17.73 -8.72 -7.47
CA TYR A 45 16.58 -9.41 -6.89
C TYR A 45 16.97 -10.20 -5.63
N ALA A 46 18.12 -10.89 -5.65
CA ALA A 46 18.63 -11.61 -4.49
C ALA A 46 18.91 -10.68 -3.30
N TRP A 47 19.47 -9.50 -3.55
CA TRP A 47 19.63 -8.45 -2.53
C TRP A 47 18.28 -8.02 -1.96
N PHE A 48 17.30 -7.73 -2.82
CA PHE A 48 15.98 -7.28 -2.37
C PHE A 48 15.26 -8.37 -1.54
N ASN A 49 15.38 -9.64 -1.93
CA ASN A 49 14.85 -10.74 -1.15
C ASN A 49 15.49 -10.85 0.24
N ARG A 50 16.83 -10.73 0.35
CA ARG A 50 17.52 -10.70 1.65
C ARG A 50 17.07 -9.51 2.49
N PHE A 51 17.01 -8.32 1.89
CA PHE A 51 16.48 -7.12 2.53
C PHE A 51 15.08 -7.35 3.09
N CYS A 52 14.18 -7.96 2.32
CA CYS A 52 12.82 -8.24 2.80
C CYS A 52 12.80 -9.21 3.98
N ILE A 53 13.63 -10.26 3.96
CA ILE A 53 13.74 -11.24 5.05
C ILE A 53 14.21 -10.54 6.34
N GLU A 54 15.23 -9.68 6.23
CA GLU A 54 15.84 -9.01 7.39
C GLU A 54 14.93 -7.92 7.98
N GLN A 55 14.28 -7.13 7.12
CA GLN A 55 13.59 -5.92 7.54
C GLN A 55 12.10 -6.12 7.82
N PHE A 56 11.48 -7.15 7.24
CA PHE A 56 10.04 -7.39 7.35
C PHE A 56 9.67 -8.68 8.09
N SER A 57 10.54 -9.19 8.98
CA SER A 57 10.13 -10.18 9.99
C SER A 57 8.96 -9.63 10.81
N VAL A 58 7.96 -10.47 11.09
CA VAL A 58 6.77 -10.10 11.87
C VAL A 58 7.07 -10.13 13.36
N GLU A 59 7.98 -11.00 13.81
CA GLU A 59 8.47 -11.00 15.20
C GLU A 59 9.00 -9.63 15.64
N ALA A 60 9.63 -8.89 14.72
CA ALA A 60 10.16 -7.55 14.97
C ALA A 60 9.10 -6.42 14.94
N GLU A 61 7.83 -6.74 14.67
CA GLU A 61 6.74 -5.77 14.65
C GLU A 61 5.42 -6.36 15.19
N PRO A 62 5.21 -6.33 16.51
CA PRO A 62 4.03 -6.90 17.17
C PRO A 62 2.68 -6.38 16.68
N LEU A 63 2.61 -5.14 16.17
CA LEU A 63 1.39 -4.56 15.61
C LEU A 63 0.82 -5.39 14.45
N VAL A 64 1.68 -6.09 13.70
CA VAL A 64 1.22 -6.99 12.63
C VAL A 64 0.45 -8.18 13.21
N TYR A 65 0.80 -8.67 14.39
CA TYR A 65 0.03 -9.72 15.05
C TYR A 65 -1.28 -9.22 15.64
N GLU A 66 -1.32 -7.99 16.14
CA GLU A 66 -2.57 -7.35 16.59
C GLU A 66 -3.53 -7.16 15.41
N PHE A 67 -2.98 -6.82 14.25
CA PHE A 67 -3.72 -6.59 13.02
C PHE A 67 -4.21 -7.88 12.33
N ALA A 68 -3.30 -8.84 12.09
CA ALA A 68 -3.58 -10.04 11.29
C ALA A 68 -3.90 -11.29 12.13
N GLY A 69 -3.80 -11.18 13.45
CA GLY A 69 -3.90 -12.31 14.38
C GLY A 69 -2.55 -13.02 14.61
N ARG A 70 -2.36 -13.56 15.81
CA ARG A 70 -1.11 -14.23 16.21
C ARG A 70 -0.91 -15.61 15.58
N ASP A 71 -1.99 -16.32 15.31
CA ASP A 71 -1.95 -17.71 14.82
C ASP A 71 -1.87 -17.76 13.31
N LEU A 72 -0.97 -18.60 12.80
CA LEU A 72 -0.83 -18.84 11.37
C LEU A 72 -2.05 -19.61 10.85
N LYS A 73 -2.74 -19.04 9.87
CA LYS A 73 -4.00 -19.54 9.31
C LYS A 73 -4.01 -19.37 7.79
N GLU A 74 -4.66 -20.30 7.12
CA GLU A 74 -5.11 -20.12 5.73
C GLU A 74 -6.27 -19.11 5.72
N VAL A 75 -6.22 -18.12 4.84
CA VAL A 75 -7.28 -17.11 4.72
C VAL A 75 -8.43 -17.68 3.89
N LYS A 76 -9.65 -17.61 4.43
CA LYS A 76 -10.84 -18.13 3.78
C LYS A 76 -11.09 -17.39 2.46
N GLY A 77 -11.32 -18.15 1.39
CA GLY A 77 -11.57 -17.58 0.06
C GLY A 77 -10.31 -17.30 -0.76
N GLY A 78 -9.12 -17.45 -0.17
CA GLY A 78 -7.85 -17.25 -0.88
C GLY A 78 -7.28 -18.49 -1.55
N THR A 79 -7.90 -19.66 -1.41
CA THR A 79 -7.45 -20.90 -2.05
C THR A 79 -8.03 -21.04 -3.47
N TRP A 80 -7.16 -21.34 -4.43
CA TRP A 80 -7.51 -21.60 -5.82
C TRP A 80 -6.71 -22.78 -6.37
N VAL A 81 -7.35 -23.66 -7.13
CA VAL A 81 -6.73 -24.85 -7.71
C VAL A 81 -7.19 -25.01 -9.15
N HIS A 82 -6.23 -25.15 -10.07
CA HIS A 82 -6.48 -25.39 -11.49
C HIS A 82 -5.70 -26.63 -11.94
N PRO A 83 -6.34 -27.81 -11.98
CA PRO A 83 -5.79 -28.99 -12.62
C PRO A 83 -5.75 -28.79 -14.14
N SER A 84 -4.67 -29.27 -14.76
CA SER A 84 -4.49 -29.28 -16.21
C SER A 84 -4.12 -30.70 -16.67
N ARG A 85 -3.60 -30.83 -17.89
CA ARG A 85 -3.34 -32.13 -18.54
C ARG A 85 -2.24 -32.88 -17.82
N SER A 86 -1.09 -32.25 -17.62
CA SER A 86 0.09 -32.84 -16.99
C SER A 86 0.61 -32.04 -15.79
N SER A 87 -0.20 -31.08 -15.34
CA SER A 87 0.12 -30.20 -14.22
C SER A 87 -1.09 -29.84 -13.36
N ALA A 88 -0.85 -29.13 -12.26
CA ALA A 88 -1.86 -28.37 -11.55
C ALA A 88 -1.24 -27.11 -10.94
N CYS A 89 -1.94 -25.97 -11.02
CA CYS A 89 -1.61 -24.78 -10.23
C CYS A 89 -2.38 -24.82 -8.92
N VAL A 90 -1.68 -24.65 -7.79
CA VAL A 90 -2.26 -24.60 -6.45
C VAL A 90 -1.83 -23.29 -5.81
N ALA A 91 -2.80 -22.48 -5.41
CA ALA A 91 -2.58 -21.19 -4.79
C ALA A 91 -3.40 -21.02 -3.52
N TRP A 92 -2.86 -20.28 -2.55
CA TRP A 92 -3.54 -19.93 -1.31
C TRP A 92 -2.96 -18.68 -0.67
N GLU A 93 -3.68 -18.14 0.32
CA GLU A 93 -3.25 -17.02 1.15
C GLU A 93 -3.08 -17.45 2.60
N THR A 94 -2.05 -16.90 3.26
CA THR A 94 -1.86 -16.97 4.72
C THR A 94 -1.99 -15.59 5.36
N ASN A 95 -2.56 -15.55 6.57
CA ASN A 95 -2.75 -14.28 7.30
C ASN A 95 -1.42 -13.65 7.75
N LEU A 96 -0.41 -14.49 7.97
CA LEU A 96 0.97 -14.11 8.28
C LEU A 96 1.90 -14.58 7.14
N PRO A 97 3.04 -13.90 6.93
CA PRO A 97 3.97 -14.29 5.89
C PRO A 97 4.60 -15.64 6.25
N ALA A 98 4.65 -16.55 5.28
CA ALA A 98 5.12 -17.91 5.48
C ALA A 98 6.00 -18.39 4.31
N ARG A 99 6.96 -19.27 4.62
CA ARG A 99 7.58 -20.12 3.60
C ARG A 99 6.67 -21.30 3.32
N THR A 100 6.41 -21.57 2.05
CA THR A 100 5.41 -22.56 1.66
C THR A 100 5.91 -23.55 0.64
N HIS A 101 5.38 -24.76 0.70
CA HIS A 101 5.48 -25.78 -0.34
C HIS A 101 4.21 -26.63 -0.35
N VAL A 102 4.04 -27.41 -1.43
CA VAL A 102 2.94 -28.37 -1.57
C VAL A 102 3.54 -29.76 -1.61
N GLU A 103 3.05 -30.63 -0.74
CA GLU A 103 3.31 -32.07 -0.83
C GLU A 103 2.20 -32.73 -1.64
N TYR A 104 2.54 -33.61 -2.58
CA TYR A 104 1.58 -34.20 -3.52
C TYR A 104 2.00 -35.57 -4.04
N GLY A 105 1.04 -36.33 -4.55
CA GLY A 105 1.27 -37.55 -5.34
C GLY A 105 0.02 -38.40 -5.53
N PRO A 106 0.15 -39.60 -6.13
CA PRO A 106 -1.01 -40.39 -6.56
C PRO A 106 -1.79 -41.02 -5.39
N THR A 107 -1.24 -40.99 -4.18
CA THR A 107 -1.86 -41.54 -2.96
C THR A 107 -1.71 -40.57 -1.79
N ALA A 108 -2.35 -40.88 -0.65
CA ALA A 108 -2.21 -40.10 0.58
C ALA A 108 -0.80 -40.10 1.18
N ALA A 109 0.13 -40.91 0.65
CA ALA A 109 1.54 -40.86 1.01
C ALA A 109 2.28 -39.69 0.35
N TYR A 110 1.65 -39.02 -0.63
CA TYR A 110 2.21 -37.93 -1.43
C TYR A 110 3.50 -38.35 -2.16
N GLY A 111 4.66 -38.27 -1.52
CA GLY A 111 5.94 -38.74 -2.07
C GLY A 111 6.64 -37.75 -3.01
N ARG A 112 6.01 -36.61 -3.34
CA ARG A 112 6.64 -35.47 -4.01
C ARG A 112 6.36 -34.18 -3.24
N ALA A 113 7.23 -33.19 -3.40
CA ALA A 113 7.04 -31.85 -2.87
C ALA A 113 7.54 -30.79 -3.85
N THR A 114 6.91 -29.61 -3.87
CA THR A 114 7.45 -28.45 -4.55
C THR A 114 8.62 -27.84 -3.77
N ALA A 115 9.42 -27.01 -4.44
CA ALA A 115 10.44 -26.23 -3.75
C ALA A 115 9.78 -25.22 -2.81
N PRO A 116 10.35 -24.98 -1.61
CA PRO A 116 9.85 -23.95 -0.72
C PRO A 116 10.01 -22.56 -1.34
N SER A 117 9.09 -21.64 -1.01
CA SER A 117 9.20 -20.25 -1.44
C SER A 117 10.50 -19.59 -0.95
N GLU A 118 11.08 -18.73 -1.80
CA GLU A 118 12.41 -18.14 -1.60
C GLU A 118 12.48 -17.17 -0.42
N ARG A 119 11.35 -16.61 0.01
CA ARG A 119 11.17 -15.86 1.25
C ARG A 119 9.73 -15.98 1.76
N PRO A 120 9.44 -15.58 3.01
CA PRO A 120 8.08 -15.51 3.50
C PRO A 120 7.21 -14.55 2.67
N PHE A 121 6.05 -15.04 2.24
CA PHE A 121 5.01 -14.30 1.52
C PHE A 121 3.65 -14.57 2.17
N HIS A 122 2.66 -13.73 1.89
CA HIS A 122 1.25 -13.96 2.24
C HIS A 122 0.52 -14.70 1.12
N ILE A 123 0.88 -14.45 -0.13
CA ILE A 123 0.28 -15.07 -1.32
C ILE A 123 1.21 -16.15 -1.88
N HIS A 124 0.65 -17.33 -2.12
CA HIS A 124 1.41 -18.52 -2.53
C HIS A 124 0.85 -19.06 -3.83
N VAL A 125 1.72 -19.36 -4.79
CA VAL A 125 1.36 -19.99 -6.06
C VAL A 125 2.41 -21.05 -6.37
N HIS A 126 1.98 -22.30 -6.48
CA HIS A 126 2.84 -23.47 -6.71
C HIS A 126 2.34 -24.26 -7.92
N TYR A 127 3.28 -24.69 -8.77
CA TYR A 127 2.99 -25.55 -9.92
C TYR A 127 3.41 -26.98 -9.61
N LEU A 128 2.46 -27.92 -9.70
CA LEU A 128 2.71 -29.35 -9.66
C LEU A 128 2.91 -29.81 -11.09
N ARG A 129 4.10 -30.31 -11.44
CA ARG A 129 4.48 -30.67 -12.82
C ARG A 129 4.71 -32.18 -12.98
N GLY A 130 4.65 -32.65 -14.23
CA GLY A 130 4.97 -34.04 -14.57
C GLY A 130 3.98 -35.02 -13.96
N LEU A 131 2.69 -34.72 -14.09
CA LEU A 131 1.57 -35.53 -13.66
C LEU A 131 1.02 -36.35 -14.84
N ASP A 132 0.52 -37.54 -14.56
CA ASP A 132 -0.17 -38.35 -15.56
C ASP A 132 -1.54 -37.74 -15.85
N ALA A 133 -1.95 -37.70 -17.12
CA ALA A 133 -3.26 -37.20 -17.52
C ALA A 133 -4.39 -38.13 -17.08
N GLY A 134 -5.55 -37.56 -16.71
CA GLY A 134 -6.72 -38.36 -16.32
C GLY A 134 -6.55 -39.11 -14.99
N ARG A 135 -5.62 -38.69 -14.12
CA ARG A 135 -5.28 -39.36 -12.87
C ARG A 135 -5.64 -38.50 -11.66
N GLU A 136 -6.12 -39.13 -10.60
CA GLU A 136 -6.34 -38.45 -9.31
C GLU A 136 -5.02 -38.32 -8.54
N TYR A 137 -4.81 -37.15 -7.95
CA TYR A 137 -3.70 -36.83 -7.06
C TYR A 137 -4.21 -36.34 -5.72
N SER A 138 -3.53 -36.76 -4.65
CA SER A 138 -3.67 -36.18 -3.31
C SER A 138 -2.61 -35.12 -3.09
N TYR A 139 -2.95 -34.05 -2.38
CA TYR A 139 -2.01 -32.99 -1.99
C TYR A 139 -2.36 -32.42 -0.60
N ARG A 140 -1.39 -31.72 0.00
CA ARG A 140 -1.58 -30.88 1.18
C ARG A 140 -0.67 -29.66 1.11
N LEU A 141 -1.14 -28.56 1.70
CA LEU A 141 -0.41 -27.30 1.79
C LEU A 141 0.41 -27.29 3.08
N VAL A 142 1.66 -26.84 2.99
CA VAL A 142 2.54 -26.67 4.15
C VAL A 142 2.99 -25.22 4.19
N SER A 143 2.77 -24.55 5.32
CA SER A 143 3.17 -23.16 5.56
C SER A 143 3.94 -23.05 6.86
N VAL A 144 5.08 -22.35 6.86
CA VAL A 144 5.92 -22.14 8.04
C VAL A 144 6.14 -20.64 8.21
N ASP A 145 5.66 -20.07 9.33
CA ASP A 145 5.88 -18.65 9.64
C ASP A 145 7.31 -18.36 10.11
N ASP A 146 7.63 -17.09 10.34
CA ASP A 146 8.95 -16.64 10.78
C ASP A 146 9.40 -17.22 12.12
N ARG A 147 8.45 -17.56 13.00
CA ARG A 147 8.69 -18.25 14.28
C ARG A 147 8.90 -19.75 14.13
N GLY A 148 8.89 -20.29 12.91
CA GLY A 148 8.99 -21.72 12.65
C GLY A 148 7.71 -22.50 12.95
N ARG A 149 6.56 -21.83 13.18
CA ARG A 149 5.30 -22.54 13.42
C ARG A 149 4.75 -23.05 12.10
N GLN A 150 4.44 -24.34 12.07
CA GLN A 150 3.98 -25.03 10.88
C GLN A 150 2.45 -25.17 10.88
N LEU A 151 1.84 -24.79 9.76
CA LEU A 151 0.45 -25.07 9.41
C LEU A 151 0.44 -26.09 8.27
N VAL A 152 -0.24 -27.22 8.47
CA VAL A 152 -0.46 -28.25 7.47
C VAL A 152 -1.95 -28.35 7.19
N SER A 153 -2.37 -28.25 5.93
CA SER A 153 -3.78 -28.40 5.57
C SER A 153 -4.24 -29.85 5.74
N ALA A 154 -5.55 -30.06 5.84
CA ALA A 154 -6.14 -31.37 5.59
C ALA A 154 -5.75 -31.89 4.20
N ARG A 155 -5.80 -33.21 4.00
CA ARG A 155 -5.64 -33.83 2.69
C ARG A 155 -6.71 -33.31 1.74
N ARG A 156 -6.29 -32.93 0.54
CA ARG A 156 -7.15 -32.53 -0.58
C ARG A 156 -6.82 -33.39 -1.79
N THR A 157 -7.72 -33.45 -2.77
CA THR A 157 -7.51 -34.18 -4.03
C THR A 157 -7.87 -33.32 -5.24
N PHE A 158 -7.30 -33.65 -6.39
CA PHE A 158 -7.73 -33.16 -7.69
C PHE A 158 -7.50 -34.23 -8.75
N ARG A 159 -8.15 -34.11 -9.91
CA ARG A 159 -7.94 -34.99 -11.06
C ARG A 159 -7.38 -34.19 -12.22
N THR A 160 -6.27 -34.65 -12.80
CA THR A 160 -5.72 -34.06 -14.02
C THR A 160 -6.62 -34.32 -15.21
N GLY A 161 -6.63 -33.40 -16.16
CA GLY A 161 -7.45 -33.46 -17.36
C GLY A 161 -7.59 -32.07 -17.97
N VAL A 162 -7.91 -32.05 -19.27
CA VAL A 162 -8.30 -30.84 -20.00
C VAL A 162 -9.63 -31.09 -20.70
N ALA A 163 -10.26 -30.02 -21.16
CA ALA A 163 -11.49 -30.12 -21.94
C ALA A 163 -11.31 -31.08 -23.13
N ALA A 164 -12.31 -31.93 -23.38
CA ALA A 164 -12.32 -32.78 -24.55
C ALA A 164 -12.22 -31.92 -25.82
N GLY A 165 -11.33 -32.30 -26.75
CA GLY A 165 -11.06 -31.51 -27.95
C GLY A 165 -10.15 -30.30 -27.74
N ALA A 166 -9.40 -30.22 -26.63
CA ALA A 166 -8.37 -29.20 -26.47
C ALA A 166 -7.35 -29.25 -27.61
N ILE A 167 -6.98 -28.08 -28.12
CA ILE A 167 -6.04 -27.92 -29.23
C ILE A 167 -4.62 -27.78 -28.65
N GLU A 168 -3.72 -28.66 -29.06
CA GLU A 168 -2.34 -28.66 -28.59
C GLU A 168 -1.49 -27.57 -29.25
N VAL A 169 -0.76 -26.80 -28.44
CA VAL A 169 0.23 -25.82 -28.90
C VAL A 169 1.62 -26.30 -28.48
N PRO A 170 2.61 -26.37 -29.38
CA PRO A 170 2.58 -25.94 -30.77
C PRO A 170 2.06 -26.98 -31.78
N GLY A 171 1.82 -28.23 -31.37
CA GLY A 171 1.63 -29.37 -32.29
C GLY A 171 0.57 -29.19 -33.39
N ALA A 172 -0.57 -28.54 -33.08
CA ALA A 172 -1.66 -28.36 -34.02
C ALA A 172 -1.61 -27.04 -34.83
N LEU A 173 -0.62 -26.17 -34.59
CA LEU A 173 -0.59 -24.81 -35.14
C LEU A 173 0.75 -24.46 -35.79
N ALA A 174 0.70 -23.75 -36.90
CA ALA A 174 1.85 -23.04 -37.43
C ALA A 174 2.17 -21.80 -36.55
N GLY A 175 3.45 -21.48 -36.39
CA GLY A 175 3.94 -20.38 -35.58
C GLY A 175 5.45 -20.48 -35.32
N PRO A 176 6.04 -19.55 -34.56
CA PRO A 176 5.42 -18.42 -33.85
C PRO A 176 5.14 -17.18 -34.75
N PRO A 177 4.19 -16.28 -34.37
CA PRO A 177 3.27 -16.44 -33.24
C PRO A 177 2.26 -17.56 -33.51
N TYR A 178 1.97 -18.39 -32.49
CA TYR A 178 0.92 -19.40 -32.59
C TYR A 178 -0.43 -18.71 -32.38
N ARG A 179 -1.27 -18.73 -33.41
CA ARG A 179 -2.50 -17.94 -33.46
C ARG A 179 -3.71 -18.78 -33.06
N LEU A 180 -4.38 -18.38 -31.98
CA LEU A 180 -5.48 -19.11 -31.35
C LEU A 180 -6.81 -18.52 -31.83
N THR A 181 -7.42 -19.15 -32.85
CA THR A 181 -8.55 -18.56 -33.61
C THR A 181 -9.90 -19.27 -33.40
N ALA A 182 -9.90 -20.57 -33.13
CA ALA A 182 -11.13 -21.37 -33.00
C ALA A 182 -12.01 -20.90 -31.83
N PRO A 183 -13.21 -20.32 -32.06
CA PRO A 183 -14.03 -19.77 -30.99
C PRO A 183 -14.45 -20.81 -29.95
N GLY A 184 -14.44 -20.44 -28.67
CA GLY A 184 -14.81 -21.31 -27.55
C GLY A 184 -13.81 -22.42 -27.25
N ALA A 185 -12.70 -22.52 -27.99
CA ALA A 185 -11.75 -23.60 -27.83
C ALA A 185 -10.85 -23.43 -26.59
N THR A 186 -10.44 -24.56 -26.04
CA THR A 186 -9.34 -24.63 -25.08
C THR A 186 -8.06 -24.95 -25.82
N TYR A 187 -7.02 -24.15 -25.65
CA TYR A 187 -5.67 -24.42 -26.12
C TYR A 187 -4.80 -24.82 -24.94
N VAL A 188 -4.06 -25.90 -25.09
CA VAL A 188 -3.16 -26.42 -24.06
C VAL A 188 -1.74 -26.45 -24.58
N LEU A 189 -0.82 -25.85 -23.83
CA LEU A 189 0.60 -25.91 -24.16
C LEU A 189 1.16 -27.29 -23.80
N THR A 190 1.94 -27.92 -24.69
CA THR A 190 2.46 -29.28 -24.48
C THR A 190 3.95 -29.35 -24.18
N ARG A 191 4.63 -28.21 -24.27
CA ARG A 191 6.06 -28.04 -23.97
C ARG A 191 6.40 -26.57 -23.78
N ASP A 192 7.55 -26.32 -23.17
CA ASP A 192 8.11 -24.98 -23.10
C ASP A 192 8.37 -24.41 -24.51
N LEU A 193 8.14 -23.10 -24.68
CA LEU A 193 8.37 -22.36 -25.91
C LEU A 193 9.51 -21.36 -25.77
N SER A 194 10.28 -21.18 -26.83
CA SER A 194 11.23 -20.09 -27.00
C SER A 194 11.03 -19.46 -28.39
N THR A 195 10.68 -18.18 -28.45
CA THR A 195 10.30 -17.51 -29.69
C THR A 195 11.09 -16.23 -29.92
N PRO A 196 11.45 -15.90 -31.18
CA PRO A 196 12.22 -14.69 -31.49
C PRO A 196 11.44 -13.41 -31.20
N GLY A 197 10.13 -13.42 -31.41
CA GLY A 197 9.20 -12.31 -31.16
C GLY A 197 7.98 -12.77 -30.37
N THR A 198 6.78 -12.36 -30.79
CA THR A 198 5.52 -12.74 -30.10
C THR A 198 5.32 -14.26 -30.09
N ALA A 199 4.98 -14.84 -28.93
CA ALA A 199 4.84 -16.29 -28.81
C ALA A 199 3.41 -16.77 -29.13
N LEU A 200 2.41 -16.22 -28.44
CA LEU A 200 1.01 -16.62 -28.56
C LEU A 200 0.14 -15.41 -28.90
N GLU A 201 -0.77 -15.56 -29.87
CA GLU A 201 -1.74 -14.53 -30.26
C GLU A 201 -3.16 -15.08 -30.12
N ILE A 202 -3.92 -14.58 -29.15
CA ILE A 202 -5.34 -14.87 -29.00
C ILE A 202 -6.10 -14.00 -29.99
N ALA A 203 -6.84 -14.64 -30.90
CA ALA A 203 -7.63 -13.98 -31.94
C ALA A 203 -9.10 -14.45 -31.97
N GLY A 204 -9.41 -15.62 -31.40
CA GLY A 204 -10.78 -16.13 -31.25
C GLY A 204 -11.47 -15.57 -30.01
N LYS A 205 -12.82 -15.59 -30.00
CA LYS A 205 -13.63 -15.29 -28.81
C LYS A 205 -13.82 -16.54 -27.96
N GLY A 206 -13.99 -16.39 -26.64
CA GLY A 206 -14.27 -17.52 -25.75
C GLY A 206 -13.06 -18.45 -25.53
N ILE A 207 -11.84 -17.98 -25.80
CA ILE A 207 -10.63 -18.81 -25.74
C ILE A 207 -10.22 -19.05 -24.29
N THR A 208 -10.00 -20.32 -23.95
CA THR A 208 -9.21 -20.68 -22.76
C THR A 208 -7.81 -21.09 -23.21
N LEU A 209 -6.80 -20.35 -22.77
CA LEU A 209 -5.39 -20.70 -22.94
C LEU A 209 -4.86 -21.23 -21.61
N ASP A 210 -4.59 -22.52 -21.55
CA ASP A 210 -3.95 -23.19 -20.42
C ASP A 210 -2.50 -23.50 -20.79
N LEU A 211 -1.54 -22.96 -20.03
CA LEU A 211 -0.12 -23.19 -20.29
C LEU A 211 0.38 -24.51 -19.68
N ASP A 212 -0.45 -25.31 -19.00
CA ASP A 212 -0.10 -26.60 -18.38
C ASP A 212 1.21 -26.55 -17.56
N ALA A 213 1.40 -25.45 -16.83
CA ALA A 213 2.59 -25.12 -16.05
C ALA A 213 3.91 -25.00 -16.84
N HIS A 214 3.86 -24.98 -18.18
CA HIS A 214 4.99 -24.75 -19.06
C HIS A 214 5.42 -23.28 -19.10
N THR A 215 6.62 -23.07 -19.64
CA THR A 215 7.25 -21.76 -19.77
C THR A 215 7.22 -21.27 -21.21
N VAL A 216 6.73 -20.06 -21.42
CA VAL A 216 6.81 -19.34 -22.69
C VAL A 216 7.87 -18.25 -22.58
N THR A 217 9.01 -18.42 -23.24
CA THR A 217 10.05 -17.38 -23.37
C THR A 217 9.91 -16.67 -24.71
N PHE A 218 9.69 -15.36 -24.70
CA PHE A 218 9.46 -14.57 -25.91
C PHE A 218 10.54 -13.51 -26.11
N ALA A 219 10.58 -12.86 -27.28
CA ALA A 219 11.55 -11.81 -27.59
C ALA A 219 13.03 -12.24 -27.46
N CYS A 220 13.33 -13.50 -27.79
CA CYS A 220 14.68 -14.06 -27.69
C CYS A 220 15.66 -13.56 -28.76
N ASP A 221 15.15 -13.17 -29.94
CA ASP A 221 15.95 -12.67 -31.09
C ASP A 221 15.11 -11.69 -31.91
N VAL A 222 14.81 -10.53 -31.34
CA VAL A 222 13.97 -9.52 -32.01
C VAL A 222 14.80 -8.79 -33.08
N ARG A 223 14.47 -9.00 -34.36
CA ARG A 223 15.15 -8.39 -35.53
C ARG A 223 14.55 -7.07 -36.01
N GLY A 224 13.60 -6.51 -35.25
CA GLY A 224 12.88 -5.29 -35.60
C GLY A 224 12.44 -4.53 -34.35
N ASP A 225 11.30 -3.84 -34.44
CA ASP A 225 10.79 -3.08 -33.30
C ASP A 225 10.25 -4.01 -32.19
N PRO A 226 10.84 -4.00 -30.98
CA PRO A 226 10.39 -4.85 -29.86
C PRO A 226 8.98 -4.51 -29.37
N ARG A 227 8.40 -3.36 -29.77
CA ARG A 227 7.00 -3.03 -29.47
C ARG A 227 6.00 -4.07 -29.98
N TYR A 228 6.38 -4.90 -30.95
CA TYR A 228 5.53 -5.94 -31.54
C TYR A 228 5.90 -7.37 -31.12
N SER A 229 6.71 -7.51 -30.05
CA SER A 229 7.14 -8.81 -29.51
C SER A 229 6.63 -8.99 -28.09
N ASN A 230 5.51 -9.71 -27.89
CA ASN A 230 4.90 -9.93 -26.57
C ASN A 230 4.84 -11.42 -26.23
N GLY A 231 4.76 -11.77 -24.95
CA GLY A 231 4.60 -13.19 -24.58
C GLY A 231 3.26 -13.73 -25.08
N ILE A 232 2.19 -13.17 -24.54
CA ILE A 232 0.81 -13.46 -24.94
C ILE A 232 0.16 -12.15 -25.35
N ALA A 233 -0.28 -12.09 -26.61
CA ALA A 233 -0.97 -10.94 -27.16
C ALA A 233 -2.46 -11.26 -27.37
N ALA A 234 -3.33 -10.29 -27.11
CA ALA A 234 -4.74 -10.36 -27.47
C ALA A 234 -5.27 -8.98 -27.86
N GLY A 235 -6.08 -8.90 -28.91
CA GLY A 235 -6.93 -7.73 -29.16
C GLY A 235 -6.24 -6.39 -29.47
N LYS A 236 -5.10 -6.40 -30.16
CA LYS A 236 -4.56 -5.14 -30.68
C LYS A 236 -3.82 -5.36 -31.98
N ASP A 237 -4.36 -4.82 -33.06
CA ASP A 237 -3.55 -4.45 -34.22
C ASP A 237 -2.75 -3.18 -33.83
N PRO A 238 -1.40 -3.25 -33.83
CA PRO A 238 -0.58 -2.10 -33.48
C PRO A 238 -0.74 -0.89 -34.42
N ASN A 239 -1.32 -1.09 -35.61
CA ASN A 239 -1.59 -0.06 -36.61
C ASN A 239 -3.06 0.40 -36.66
N ALA A 240 -3.98 -0.25 -35.93
CA ALA A 240 -5.40 0.09 -35.98
C ALA A 240 -5.74 1.31 -35.12
N ARG A 241 -6.55 2.22 -35.67
CA ARG A 241 -7.14 3.37 -34.94
C ARG A 241 -8.09 2.93 -33.82
N VAL A 242 -8.67 1.73 -33.92
CA VAL A 242 -9.55 1.11 -32.91
C VAL A 242 -9.00 -0.29 -32.60
N PRO A 243 -8.58 -0.59 -31.35
CA PRO A 243 -8.15 -1.93 -30.99
C PRO A 243 -9.34 -2.91 -31.00
N GLU A 244 -9.14 -4.08 -31.59
CA GLU A 244 -10.12 -5.18 -31.53
C GLU A 244 -10.20 -5.71 -30.10
N VAL A 245 -11.37 -5.69 -29.46
CA VAL A 245 -11.51 -6.24 -28.12
C VAL A 245 -12.02 -7.68 -28.19
N ILE A 246 -11.28 -8.62 -27.59
CA ILE A 246 -11.62 -10.04 -27.64
C ILE A 246 -12.37 -10.45 -26.37
N ALA A 247 -13.55 -11.03 -26.53
CA ALA A 247 -14.43 -11.38 -25.42
C ALA A 247 -14.22 -12.82 -24.92
N GLY A 248 -14.42 -13.04 -23.62
CA GLY A 248 -14.52 -14.37 -23.01
C GLY A 248 -13.18 -15.11 -22.91
N VAL A 249 -12.08 -14.38 -22.72
CA VAL A 249 -10.72 -14.97 -22.72
C VAL A 249 -10.29 -15.36 -21.31
N ARG A 250 -9.72 -16.56 -21.18
CA ARG A 250 -9.08 -17.04 -19.94
C ARG A 250 -7.62 -17.38 -20.23
N VAL A 251 -6.68 -16.86 -19.44
CA VAL A 251 -5.25 -17.20 -19.53
C VAL A 251 -4.81 -17.81 -18.21
N LEU A 252 -4.40 -19.08 -18.23
CA LEU A 252 -4.29 -19.91 -17.04
C LEU A 252 -2.93 -20.62 -16.94
N ASN A 253 -2.46 -20.81 -15.71
CA ASN A 253 -1.54 -21.88 -15.30
C ASN A 253 -0.22 -22.01 -16.10
N GLY A 254 0.74 -21.11 -15.88
CA GLY A 254 2.11 -21.29 -16.38
C GLY A 254 2.97 -20.05 -16.25
N THR A 255 4.11 -20.04 -16.95
CA THR A 255 5.12 -18.97 -16.83
C THR A 255 5.36 -18.28 -18.16
N VAL A 256 5.44 -16.95 -18.17
CA VAL A 256 5.77 -16.14 -19.35
C VAL A 256 6.99 -15.28 -19.04
N VAL A 257 8.09 -15.50 -19.75
CA VAL A 257 9.40 -14.90 -19.48
C VAL A 257 9.82 -14.01 -20.66
N GLN A 258 10.15 -12.76 -20.36
CA GLN A 258 10.81 -11.88 -21.34
C GLN A 258 12.24 -12.35 -21.57
N GLY A 259 12.52 -12.80 -22.79
CA GLY A 259 13.85 -13.14 -23.27
C GLY A 259 14.79 -11.94 -23.26
N THR A 260 16.07 -12.21 -23.49
CA THR A 260 17.11 -11.16 -23.51
C THR A 260 17.73 -11.09 -24.90
N CYS A 261 17.62 -9.94 -25.55
CA CYS A 261 18.33 -9.61 -26.78
C CYS A 261 18.60 -8.10 -26.83
N ALA A 262 19.45 -7.65 -27.76
CA ALA A 262 19.86 -6.25 -27.87
C ALA A 262 18.66 -5.27 -27.99
N ALA A 263 17.60 -5.66 -28.70
CA ALA A 263 16.41 -4.84 -28.85
C ALA A 263 15.62 -4.67 -27.54
N VAL A 264 15.51 -5.73 -26.74
CA VAL A 264 14.85 -5.69 -25.41
C VAL A 264 15.66 -4.83 -24.44
N GLU A 265 16.99 -4.97 -24.45
CA GLU A 265 17.91 -4.16 -23.63
C GLU A 265 17.86 -2.67 -23.94
N ALA A 266 17.59 -2.33 -25.21
CA ALA A 266 17.46 -0.95 -25.67
C ALA A 266 16.02 -0.41 -25.55
N HIS A 267 15.06 -1.20 -25.07
CA HIS A 267 13.65 -0.84 -25.11
C HIS A 267 13.28 0.29 -24.14
N LYS A 268 12.65 1.34 -24.67
CA LYS A 268 12.27 2.57 -23.91
C LYS A 268 10.78 2.87 -23.94
N SER A 269 9.97 1.97 -24.49
CA SER A 269 8.52 2.11 -24.58
C SER A 269 7.86 1.14 -23.61
N SER A 270 6.70 1.47 -23.08
CA SER A 270 5.88 0.50 -22.31
C SER A 270 4.85 -0.21 -23.19
N PHE A 271 4.75 0.22 -24.44
CA PHE A 271 3.86 -0.35 -25.43
C PHE A 271 4.61 -1.48 -26.14
N GLY A 272 4.49 -2.70 -25.61
CA GLY A 272 5.11 -3.89 -26.18
C GLY A 272 6.32 -4.39 -25.39
N ALA A 273 6.97 -5.44 -25.88
CA ALA A 273 7.91 -6.24 -25.10
C ALA A 273 7.31 -6.80 -23.81
N ASN A 274 5.98 -6.87 -23.66
CA ASN A 274 5.35 -7.21 -22.39
C ASN A 274 5.04 -8.73 -22.34
N PRO A 275 5.25 -9.41 -21.20
CA PRO A 275 4.82 -10.80 -21.04
C PRO A 275 3.34 -10.98 -21.38
N LEU A 276 2.47 -10.13 -20.83
CA LEU A 276 1.06 -10.09 -21.22
C LEU A 276 0.73 -8.73 -21.84
N PHE A 277 0.15 -8.76 -23.04
CA PHE A 277 -0.33 -7.58 -23.75
C PHE A 277 -1.74 -7.83 -24.29
N LEU A 278 -2.76 -7.47 -23.52
CA LEU A 278 -4.11 -8.02 -23.70
C LEU A 278 -5.18 -6.93 -23.76
N SER A 279 -5.96 -6.88 -24.83
CA SER A 279 -7.19 -6.08 -24.96
C SER A 279 -8.41 -7.00 -24.93
N LEU A 280 -9.08 -7.05 -23.79
CA LEU A 280 -10.05 -8.09 -23.48
C LEU A 280 -11.39 -7.54 -22.99
N LYS A 281 -12.44 -8.33 -23.21
CA LYS A 281 -13.76 -8.16 -22.62
C LYS A 281 -14.13 -9.43 -21.85
N ASP A 282 -14.67 -9.30 -20.64
CA ASP A 282 -15.17 -10.44 -19.85
C ASP A 282 -14.11 -11.55 -19.72
N ALA A 283 -13.00 -11.22 -19.06
CA ALA A 283 -11.78 -12.04 -19.05
C ALA A 283 -11.30 -12.43 -17.65
N GLU A 284 -10.55 -13.53 -17.61
CA GLU A 284 -9.87 -14.08 -16.42
C GLU A 284 -8.38 -14.30 -16.72
N ILE A 285 -7.51 -13.91 -15.79
CA ILE A 285 -6.07 -14.23 -15.84
C ILE A 285 -5.68 -14.80 -14.48
N ALA A 286 -5.26 -16.07 -14.45
CA ALA A 286 -5.02 -16.75 -13.19
C ALA A 286 -3.90 -17.79 -13.18
N GLY A 287 -3.15 -17.88 -12.08
CA GLY A 287 -2.07 -18.84 -11.96
C GLY A 287 -0.93 -18.59 -12.95
N VAL A 288 -0.76 -17.36 -13.44
CA VAL A 288 0.29 -17.01 -14.40
C VAL A 288 1.44 -16.33 -13.67
N THR A 289 2.64 -16.84 -13.87
CA THR A 289 3.89 -16.18 -13.47
C THR A 289 4.43 -15.39 -14.64
N VAL A 290 4.75 -14.11 -14.45
CA VAL A 290 5.40 -13.27 -15.47
C VAL A 290 6.74 -12.77 -14.97
N GLU A 291 7.76 -12.84 -15.84
CA GLU A 291 9.08 -12.30 -15.59
C GLU A 291 9.48 -11.31 -16.69
N TYR A 292 9.91 -10.12 -16.30
CA TYR A 292 10.28 -9.04 -17.22
C TYR A 292 11.43 -8.21 -16.68
N HIS A 293 12.20 -7.57 -17.57
CA HIS A 293 13.43 -6.87 -17.19
C HIS A 293 13.80 -5.66 -18.05
N ALA A 294 13.19 -5.48 -19.23
CA ALA A 294 13.48 -4.37 -20.13
C ALA A 294 13.47 -3.01 -19.41
N PRO A 295 14.27 -2.01 -19.82
CA PRO A 295 14.32 -0.71 -19.17
C PRO A 295 12.98 0.02 -19.09
N GLN A 296 12.06 -0.32 -20.00
CA GLN A 296 10.68 0.11 -19.98
C GLN A 296 9.81 -1.06 -20.45
N SER A 297 8.93 -1.58 -19.59
CA SER A 297 7.98 -2.66 -19.92
C SER A 297 7.03 -2.83 -18.74
N TRP A 298 5.89 -3.48 -18.98
CA TRP A 298 4.97 -3.93 -17.94
C TRP A 298 4.97 -5.46 -17.87
N GLY A 299 4.76 -6.03 -16.68
CA GLY A 299 4.52 -7.48 -16.56
C GLY A 299 3.22 -7.89 -17.24
N ALA A 300 2.15 -7.17 -16.95
CA ALA A 300 0.85 -7.33 -17.57
C ALA A 300 0.26 -5.99 -17.99
N ALA A 301 0.13 -5.80 -19.30
CA ALA A 301 -0.48 -4.64 -19.93
C ALA A 301 -1.88 -4.95 -20.44
N LEU A 302 -2.88 -4.46 -19.70
CA LEU A 302 -4.28 -4.61 -20.05
C LEU A 302 -4.73 -3.36 -20.83
N TRP A 303 -4.86 -3.53 -22.14
CA TRP A 303 -5.08 -2.45 -23.08
C TRP A 303 -6.56 -2.21 -23.31
N ASN A 304 -7.11 -1.13 -22.77
CA ASN A 304 -8.53 -0.76 -22.90
C ASN A 304 -9.52 -1.92 -22.65
N PRO A 305 -9.38 -2.67 -21.55
CA PRO A 305 -10.33 -3.72 -21.22
C PRO A 305 -11.74 -3.12 -21.02
N VAL A 306 -12.76 -3.95 -21.20
CA VAL A 306 -14.17 -3.58 -20.97
C VAL A 306 -14.93 -4.75 -20.34
N GLY A 307 -16.11 -4.50 -19.77
CA GLY A 307 -16.89 -5.54 -19.10
C GLY A 307 -16.25 -5.99 -17.79
N ARG A 308 -16.30 -7.28 -17.51
CA ARG A 308 -15.67 -7.87 -16.31
C ARG A 308 -14.21 -8.25 -16.58
N LEU A 309 -13.34 -7.99 -15.61
CA LEU A 309 -11.96 -8.44 -15.66
C LEU A 309 -11.57 -8.95 -14.28
N ASP A 310 -11.14 -10.20 -14.22
CA ASP A 310 -10.71 -10.84 -12.99
C ASP A 310 -9.27 -11.31 -13.13
N VAL A 311 -8.35 -10.73 -12.34
CA VAL A 311 -6.93 -11.04 -12.41
C VAL A 311 -6.48 -11.48 -11.03
N HIS A 312 -6.19 -12.77 -10.88
CA HIS A 312 -5.93 -13.33 -9.55
C HIS A 312 -4.93 -14.47 -9.47
N HIS A 313 -4.29 -14.66 -8.31
CA HIS A 313 -3.35 -15.76 -8.08
C HIS A 313 -2.19 -15.78 -9.10
N ASN A 314 -1.78 -14.60 -9.57
CA ASN A 314 -0.65 -14.44 -10.49
C ASN A 314 0.61 -14.03 -9.72
N VAL A 315 1.77 -14.34 -10.28
CA VAL A 315 3.07 -13.91 -9.77
C VAL A 315 3.72 -12.97 -10.75
N LEU A 316 4.10 -11.77 -10.31
CA LEU A 316 4.75 -10.77 -11.16
C LEU A 316 6.14 -10.46 -10.61
N LEU A 317 7.16 -10.68 -11.44
CA LEU A 317 8.56 -10.49 -11.08
C LEU A 317 9.26 -9.54 -12.07
N ASP A 318 9.54 -8.34 -11.59
CA ASP A 318 10.44 -7.41 -12.25
C ASP A 318 11.90 -7.73 -11.89
N ARG A 319 12.70 -8.12 -12.88
CA ARG A 319 14.14 -8.35 -12.75
C ARG A 319 14.98 -7.18 -13.24
N GLY A 320 14.36 -6.13 -13.76
CA GLY A 320 15.10 -5.05 -14.37
C GLY A 320 15.71 -4.06 -13.38
N THR A 321 16.70 -3.33 -13.89
CA THR A 321 17.61 -2.46 -13.14
C THR A 321 17.79 -1.09 -13.82
N ARG A 322 16.93 -0.76 -14.77
CA ARG A 322 16.98 0.51 -15.53
C ARG A 322 15.58 1.10 -15.70
N ILE A 323 15.44 2.41 -15.81
CA ILE A 323 14.13 3.04 -16.05
C ILE A 323 14.26 4.06 -17.18
N ALA A 324 13.73 3.77 -18.37
CA ALA A 324 13.86 4.73 -19.47
C ALA A 324 13.02 6.01 -19.26
N ASN A 325 11.81 5.86 -18.72
CA ASN A 325 10.90 6.96 -18.43
C ASN A 325 10.06 6.68 -17.18
N ARG A 326 10.20 7.55 -16.18
CA ARG A 326 9.43 7.49 -14.93
C ARG A 326 8.00 8.04 -15.06
N HIS A 327 7.72 8.84 -16.08
CA HIS A 327 6.43 9.52 -16.28
C HIS A 327 5.51 8.76 -17.24
N GLY A 328 4.22 9.06 -17.19
CA GLY A 328 3.21 8.50 -18.08
C GLY A 328 3.05 6.99 -17.89
N SER A 329 3.26 6.22 -18.96
CA SER A 329 3.18 4.76 -18.96
C SER A 329 4.39 4.08 -18.30
N ALA A 330 5.01 4.66 -17.26
CA ALA A 330 6.16 4.15 -16.48
C ALA A 330 6.17 2.63 -16.16
N VAL A 331 7.27 2.04 -15.66
CA VAL A 331 7.33 0.57 -15.42
C VAL A 331 6.24 0.14 -14.42
N ARG A 332 5.50 -0.93 -14.73
CA ARG A 332 4.42 -1.47 -13.87
C ARG A 332 4.43 -2.99 -13.80
N ALA A 333 4.01 -3.55 -12.68
CA ALA A 333 3.72 -4.98 -12.60
C ALA A 333 2.44 -5.31 -13.37
N LEU A 334 1.32 -4.69 -12.99
CA LEU A 334 0.01 -4.91 -13.59
C LEU A 334 -0.71 -3.57 -13.73
N GLY A 335 -1.08 -3.19 -14.96
CA GLY A 335 -1.72 -1.91 -15.20
C GLY A 335 -2.72 -1.93 -16.35
N ILE A 336 -3.64 -0.98 -16.30
CA ILE A 336 -4.63 -0.72 -17.34
C ILE A 336 -4.30 0.60 -18.03
N SER A 337 -4.36 0.63 -19.36
CA SER A 337 -4.16 1.87 -20.12
C SER A 337 -5.32 2.85 -19.96
N GLN A 338 -5.00 4.13 -19.70
CA GLN A 338 -5.89 5.23 -19.27
C GLN A 338 -7.00 5.67 -20.25
N LYS A 339 -7.40 4.88 -21.26
CA LYS A 339 -8.53 5.28 -22.14
C LYS A 339 -9.90 4.85 -21.63
N GLN A 340 -9.98 4.04 -20.57
CA GLN A 340 -11.29 3.72 -19.98
C GLN A 340 -11.78 4.90 -19.14
N ARG A 341 -12.89 5.52 -19.56
CA ARG A 341 -13.43 6.77 -18.99
C ARG A 341 -14.72 6.55 -18.17
N GLY A 342 -14.99 5.33 -17.73
CA GLY A 342 -16.23 4.96 -17.04
C GLY A 342 -16.01 4.03 -15.86
N PRO A 343 -17.07 3.73 -15.08
CA PRO A 343 -17.02 2.71 -14.04
C PRO A 343 -16.56 1.38 -14.64
N ASN A 344 -15.87 0.56 -13.85
CA ASN A 344 -15.39 -0.73 -14.32
C ASN A 344 -15.69 -1.83 -13.31
N ALA A 345 -15.88 -3.04 -13.82
CA ALA A 345 -16.08 -4.25 -13.03
C ALA A 345 -14.77 -5.06 -12.99
N PHE A 346 -13.66 -4.36 -12.78
CA PHE A 346 -12.33 -4.96 -12.75
C PHE A 346 -11.94 -5.23 -11.31
N ARG A 347 -11.42 -6.44 -11.08
CA ARG A 347 -10.91 -6.86 -9.78
C ARG A 347 -9.51 -7.46 -9.93
N PHE A 348 -8.59 -6.93 -9.13
CA PHE A 348 -7.25 -7.50 -8.98
C PHE A 348 -7.16 -8.08 -7.58
N HIS A 349 -7.07 -9.41 -7.45
CA HIS A 349 -7.03 -10.03 -6.13
C HIS A 349 -6.06 -11.19 -5.97
N HIS A 350 -5.48 -11.37 -4.78
CA HIS A 350 -4.60 -12.50 -4.50
C HIS A 350 -3.40 -12.61 -5.47
N ASN A 351 -2.93 -11.49 -6.03
CA ASN A 351 -1.73 -11.47 -6.85
C ASN A 351 -0.49 -11.18 -5.99
N LEU A 352 0.62 -11.81 -6.33
CA LEU A 352 1.93 -11.57 -5.72
C LEU A 352 2.82 -10.79 -6.69
N VAL A 353 3.05 -9.51 -6.42
CA VAL A 353 4.16 -8.77 -7.04
C VAL A 353 5.40 -8.99 -6.18
N LYS A 354 6.25 -9.95 -6.58
CA LYS A 354 7.48 -10.32 -5.85
C LYS A 354 8.48 -9.17 -5.77
N ARG A 355 8.51 -8.37 -6.83
CA ARG A 355 9.27 -7.13 -6.97
C ARG A 355 8.72 -6.33 -8.14
N THR A 356 8.61 -5.01 -7.96
CA THR A 356 8.52 -4.03 -9.04
C THR A 356 9.51 -2.91 -8.78
N ARG A 357 10.20 -2.44 -9.83
CA ARG A 357 11.21 -1.37 -9.68
C ARG A 357 10.59 0.04 -9.60
N GLN A 358 9.29 0.16 -9.90
CA GLN A 358 8.58 1.44 -9.88
C GLN A 358 7.11 1.30 -9.43
N ASN A 359 6.19 0.88 -10.31
CA ASN A 359 4.77 0.79 -9.96
C ASN A 359 4.26 -0.65 -9.86
N GLY A 360 3.34 -0.91 -8.92
CA GLY A 360 2.69 -2.20 -8.74
C GLY A 360 1.41 -2.31 -9.56
N LEU A 361 0.28 -2.18 -8.88
CA LEU A 361 -1.08 -2.40 -9.40
C LEU A 361 -1.78 -1.06 -9.68
N SER A 362 -2.57 -0.97 -10.75
CA SER A 362 -3.35 0.24 -10.99
C SER A 362 -4.70 0.06 -11.71
N THR A 363 -5.66 0.94 -11.40
CA THR A 363 -6.84 1.26 -12.24
C THR A 363 -8.04 0.29 -12.15
N ALA A 364 -8.00 -0.73 -11.30
CA ALA A 364 -9.18 -1.57 -11.03
C ALA A 364 -10.12 -0.92 -10.00
N HIS A 365 -11.42 -1.23 -10.08
CA HIS A 365 -12.43 -0.78 -9.12
C HIS A 365 -12.32 -1.52 -7.79
N GLU A 366 -11.93 -2.79 -7.81
CA GLU A 366 -11.65 -3.57 -6.61
C GLU A 366 -10.20 -4.07 -6.63
N ILE A 367 -9.42 -3.71 -5.62
CA ILE A 367 -8.03 -4.19 -5.46
C ILE A 367 -7.90 -4.77 -4.06
N ASP A 368 -7.86 -6.10 -3.95
CA ASP A 368 -7.91 -6.75 -2.65
C ASP A 368 -7.04 -7.98 -2.46
N HIS A 369 -6.57 -8.25 -1.25
CA HIS A 369 -5.78 -9.44 -0.92
C HIS A 369 -4.50 -9.61 -1.77
N ASN A 370 -3.95 -8.54 -2.36
CA ASN A 370 -2.69 -8.61 -3.10
C ASN A 370 -1.50 -8.41 -2.17
N GLU A 371 -0.35 -8.95 -2.53
CA GLU A 371 0.94 -8.63 -1.91
C GLU A 371 1.84 -7.92 -2.92
N VAL A 372 2.22 -6.68 -2.60
CA VAL A 372 2.98 -5.82 -3.52
C VAL A 372 4.31 -5.41 -2.89
N CYS A 373 5.40 -5.91 -3.47
CA CYS A 373 6.76 -5.59 -3.04
C CYS A 373 7.39 -4.57 -3.98
N VAL A 374 7.63 -3.35 -3.49
CA VAL A 374 8.24 -2.26 -4.26
C VAL A 374 9.70 -2.08 -3.87
N ASP A 375 10.58 -2.33 -4.82
CA ASP A 375 12.00 -1.98 -4.74
C ASP A 375 12.17 -0.72 -5.57
N SER A 376 11.94 0.47 -5.01
CA SER A 376 11.83 1.69 -5.82
C SER A 376 13.20 2.18 -6.32
N TRP A 377 13.31 2.35 -7.64
CA TRP A 377 14.52 2.80 -8.34
C TRP A 377 14.38 4.20 -8.94
N SER A 378 13.21 4.83 -8.81
CA SER A 378 12.97 6.20 -9.25
C SER A 378 11.81 6.81 -8.47
N THR A 379 11.85 8.14 -8.33
CA THR A 379 10.77 8.94 -7.78
C THR A 379 9.40 8.63 -8.41
N ASN A 380 8.32 8.76 -7.62
CA ASN A 380 6.93 8.43 -8.01
C ASN A 380 6.70 6.93 -8.27
N SER A 381 7.09 6.10 -7.30
CA SER A 381 6.87 4.66 -7.33
C SER A 381 5.62 4.29 -6.51
N PHE A 382 4.52 3.89 -7.14
CA PHE A 382 3.28 3.56 -6.44
C PHE A 382 3.05 2.06 -6.35
N ALA A 383 2.92 1.50 -5.14
CA ALA A 383 2.57 0.09 -4.99
C ALA A 383 1.14 -0.16 -5.50
N ILE A 384 0.18 0.66 -5.08
CA ILE A 384 -1.21 0.60 -5.55
C ILE A 384 -1.68 2.00 -5.95
N GLN A 385 -2.19 2.12 -7.18
CA GLN A 385 -2.86 3.32 -7.67
C GLN A 385 -4.33 2.99 -7.98
N PRO A 386 -5.29 3.50 -7.19
CA PRO A 386 -6.71 3.26 -7.44
C PRO A 386 -7.17 3.77 -8.82
N ASN A 387 -8.36 3.33 -9.25
CA ASN A 387 -9.02 3.98 -10.38
C ASN A 387 -9.26 5.46 -10.07
N SER A 388 -8.73 6.35 -10.91
CA SER A 388 -8.78 7.79 -10.70
C SER A 388 -9.12 8.50 -12.00
N VAL A 389 -10.42 8.57 -12.29
CA VAL A 389 -10.96 9.29 -13.44
C VAL A 389 -11.94 10.35 -12.92
N PRO A 390 -11.92 11.60 -13.44
CA PRO A 390 -12.90 12.61 -13.06
C PRO A 390 -14.34 12.09 -13.17
N ASP A 391 -15.15 12.35 -12.14
CA ASP A 391 -16.56 11.97 -12.03
C ASP A 391 -16.88 10.47 -12.01
N ILE A 392 -15.86 9.61 -11.98
CA ILE A 392 -16.02 8.16 -11.83
C ILE A 392 -15.61 7.74 -10.41
N GLU A 393 -16.42 6.86 -9.84
CA GLU A 393 -16.13 6.21 -8.56
C GLU A 393 -14.88 5.34 -8.63
N ALA A 394 -13.99 5.51 -7.66
CA ALA A 394 -12.74 4.78 -7.57
C ALA A 394 -12.93 3.32 -7.16
N GLY A 395 -13.88 3.06 -6.25
CA GLY A 395 -14.13 1.74 -5.67
C GLY A 395 -13.33 1.50 -4.39
N ARG A 396 -12.90 0.26 -4.16
CA ARG A 396 -12.29 -0.15 -2.89
C ARG A 396 -10.88 -0.73 -3.06
N VAL A 397 -10.03 -0.41 -2.10
CA VAL A 397 -8.69 -0.99 -1.95
C VAL A 397 -8.54 -1.54 -0.55
N HIS A 398 -8.55 -2.87 -0.38
CA HIS A 398 -8.58 -3.46 0.96
C HIS A 398 -7.84 -4.77 1.12
N HIS A 399 -7.43 -5.12 2.34
CA HIS A 399 -6.77 -6.41 2.63
C HIS A 399 -5.45 -6.64 1.86
N ASN A 400 -4.87 -5.59 1.26
CA ASN A 400 -3.59 -5.71 0.56
C ASN A 400 -2.43 -5.59 1.55
N ARG A 401 -1.32 -6.27 1.23
CA ARG A 401 -0.02 -6.10 1.88
C ARG A 401 0.92 -5.36 0.98
N VAL A 402 1.53 -4.30 1.48
CA VAL A 402 2.57 -3.56 0.77
C VAL A 402 3.85 -3.62 1.59
N VAL A 403 4.94 -4.04 0.94
CA VAL A 403 6.30 -3.83 1.45
C VAL A 403 7.08 -2.96 0.49
N ALA A 404 7.78 -1.96 1.00
CA ALA A 404 8.53 -1.05 0.13
C ALA A 404 9.82 -0.49 0.73
N THR A 405 10.76 -0.17 -0.17
CA THR A 405 11.99 0.61 0.09
C THR A 405 12.36 1.39 -1.17
N GLY A 406 13.33 2.30 -1.08
CA GLY A 406 13.92 2.95 -2.24
C GLY A 406 13.55 4.41 -2.42
N PHE A 407 13.61 4.88 -3.66
CA PHE A 407 13.44 6.28 -4.03
C PHE A 407 11.97 6.70 -4.10
N ASN A 408 11.46 7.26 -3.00
CA ASN A 408 10.13 7.82 -2.99
C ASN A 408 9.02 6.82 -3.40
N PRO A 409 8.98 5.60 -2.79
CA PRO A 409 7.81 4.75 -2.85
C PRO A 409 6.62 5.33 -2.08
N TYR A 410 5.45 5.08 -2.64
CA TYR A 410 4.14 5.33 -2.08
C TYR A 410 3.40 4.00 -1.95
N ALA A 411 2.86 3.67 -0.77
CA ALA A 411 2.06 2.45 -0.66
C ALA A 411 0.74 2.59 -1.41
N LEU A 412 0.07 3.73 -1.28
CA LEU A 412 -1.22 3.97 -1.93
C LEU A 412 -1.37 5.41 -2.40
N GLY A 413 -1.80 5.57 -3.65
CA GLY A 413 -2.17 6.85 -4.25
C GLY A 413 -3.65 7.22 -4.05
N TRP A 414 -4.07 8.32 -4.65
CA TRP A 414 -5.43 8.86 -4.51
C TRP A 414 -6.34 8.57 -5.70
N ALA A 415 -7.59 9.00 -5.57
CA ALA A 415 -8.56 9.07 -6.66
C ALA A 415 -9.33 10.41 -6.68
N HIS A 416 -10.21 10.56 -7.68
CA HIS A 416 -11.10 11.71 -7.80
C HIS A 416 -12.34 11.60 -6.91
N LYS A 417 -13.07 10.49 -6.89
CA LYS A 417 -14.30 10.40 -6.09
C LYS A 417 -14.48 9.03 -5.49
N LYS A 418 -15.09 8.95 -4.29
CA LYS A 418 -15.61 7.72 -3.69
C LYS A 418 -14.56 6.60 -3.61
N LEU A 419 -13.43 6.90 -2.97
CA LEU A 419 -12.38 5.92 -2.72
C LEU A 419 -12.50 5.42 -1.29
N LYS A 420 -12.58 4.10 -1.12
CA LYS A 420 -12.63 3.45 0.18
C LYS A 420 -11.38 2.59 0.37
N VAL A 421 -10.60 2.86 1.42
CA VAL A 421 -9.32 2.18 1.67
C VAL A 421 -9.32 1.60 3.08
N HIS A 422 -9.33 0.28 3.21
CA HIS A 422 -9.43 -0.32 4.53
C HIS A 422 -8.75 -1.67 4.70
N ASP A 423 -8.41 -2.02 5.94
CA ASP A 423 -7.80 -3.31 6.26
C ASP A 423 -6.51 -3.60 5.47
N ASN A 424 -5.77 -2.58 5.03
CA ASN A 424 -4.47 -2.77 4.37
C ASN A 424 -3.33 -2.77 5.38
N LEU A 425 -2.34 -3.62 5.14
CA LEU A 425 -1.09 -3.67 5.89
C LEU A 425 0.06 -3.07 5.06
N VAL A 426 0.60 -1.94 5.51
CA VAL A 426 1.72 -1.25 4.88
C VAL A 426 2.94 -1.32 5.77
N ARG A 427 4.06 -1.81 5.24
CA ARG A 427 5.34 -1.85 5.94
C ARG A 427 6.43 -1.31 5.03
N MET A 428 7.12 -0.25 5.43
CA MET A 428 8.12 0.38 4.57
C MET A 428 9.37 0.72 5.36
N VAL A 429 10.52 0.61 4.69
CA VAL A 429 11.82 0.91 5.30
C VAL A 429 12.56 1.91 4.42
N GLY A 430 12.74 3.12 4.96
CA GLY A 430 13.44 4.22 4.30
C GLY A 430 14.94 4.18 4.58
N LEU A 431 15.75 4.11 3.54
CA LEU A 431 17.21 4.13 3.58
C LEU A 431 17.72 5.09 2.50
N ASP A 432 18.92 5.63 2.69
CA ASP A 432 19.60 6.31 1.59
C ASP A 432 20.11 5.25 0.62
N LEU A 433 19.51 5.23 -0.56
CA LEU A 433 19.83 4.30 -1.63
C LEU A 433 20.33 5.04 -2.86
N SER A 434 20.85 6.27 -2.67
CA SER A 434 21.35 7.16 -3.73
C SER A 434 22.14 6.42 -4.81
N GLN A 435 21.95 6.84 -6.07
CA GLN A 435 22.63 6.32 -7.27
C GLN A 435 22.17 4.97 -7.87
N ARG A 436 21.00 4.38 -7.53
CA ARG A 436 20.53 3.18 -8.29
C ARG A 436 20.16 3.49 -9.75
N TRP A 437 19.81 4.74 -10.04
CA TRP A 437 19.52 5.22 -11.39
C TRP A 437 19.96 6.68 -11.53
N GLY A 438 20.38 7.10 -12.73
CA GLY A 438 20.81 8.47 -13.05
C GLY A 438 19.65 9.47 -13.10
N GLU A 439 18.95 9.68 -11.99
CA GLU A 439 17.83 10.62 -11.87
C GLU A 439 18.33 12.08 -11.89
N ARG A 440 18.16 12.75 -13.03
CA ARG A 440 18.60 14.16 -13.24
C ARG A 440 17.83 15.22 -12.43
N TRP A 441 16.77 14.83 -11.71
CA TRP A 441 15.87 15.75 -11.00
C TRP A 441 16.00 15.65 -9.47
N GLY A 442 17.01 14.91 -8.99
CA GLY A 442 17.36 14.76 -7.59
C GLY A 442 16.76 13.50 -6.97
N ASP A 443 17.60 12.75 -6.28
CA ASP A 443 17.25 11.57 -5.50
C ASP A 443 16.36 11.98 -4.32
N VAL A 444 15.08 11.60 -4.32
CA VAL A 444 14.18 11.80 -3.18
C VAL A 444 14.16 10.52 -2.34
N ASN A 445 15.04 10.45 -1.36
CA ASN A 445 15.03 9.38 -0.36
C ASN A 445 13.90 9.62 0.66
N MET A 446 12.71 9.10 0.34
CA MET A 446 11.53 9.24 1.18
C MET A 446 10.66 7.99 1.08
N CYS A 447 9.96 7.60 2.14
CA CYS A 447 8.86 6.63 2.09
C CYS A 447 7.56 7.29 2.55
N GLU A 448 6.47 7.08 1.81
CA GLU A 448 5.15 7.59 2.21
C GLU A 448 4.10 6.47 2.13
N GLY A 449 3.32 6.31 3.20
CA GLY A 449 2.25 5.32 3.25
C GLY A 449 1.13 5.69 2.28
N PHE A 450 0.21 6.54 2.72
CA PHE A 450 -0.93 6.96 1.90
C PHE A 450 -0.83 8.42 1.48
N ARG A 451 -1.09 8.65 0.19
CA ARG A 451 -0.95 9.98 -0.40
C ARG A 451 -2.23 10.48 -1.04
N VAL A 452 -2.56 11.74 -0.76
CA VAL A 452 -3.55 12.52 -1.52
C VAL A 452 -2.91 13.84 -1.89
N THR A 453 -2.62 14.03 -3.17
CA THR A 453 -2.01 15.26 -3.71
C THR A 453 -2.97 15.94 -4.66
N ASN A 454 -2.83 17.25 -4.87
CA ASN A 454 -3.58 17.99 -5.88
C ASN A 454 -2.63 18.89 -6.68
N TYR A 455 -2.19 18.40 -7.86
CA TYR A 455 -1.18 19.08 -8.69
C TYR A 455 -1.76 20.30 -9.45
N GLY A 456 -0.89 21.19 -9.93
CA GLY A 456 -1.26 22.37 -10.73
C GLY A 456 -1.76 23.54 -9.87
N LYS A 457 -2.75 24.31 -10.33
CA LYS A 457 -3.41 25.39 -9.57
C LYS A 457 -4.31 24.88 -8.40
N GLY A 458 -4.15 23.63 -7.98
CA GLY A 458 -4.98 22.99 -6.94
C GLY A 458 -6.45 22.75 -7.36
N GLY A 459 -6.73 22.54 -8.64
CA GLY A 459 -8.12 22.57 -9.17
C GLY A 459 -8.81 21.21 -9.36
N GLN A 460 -8.15 20.08 -9.11
CA GLN A 460 -8.80 18.78 -9.33
C GLN A 460 -9.72 18.45 -8.15
N VAL A 461 -11.00 18.26 -8.46
CA VAL A 461 -12.01 17.86 -7.47
C VAL A 461 -11.67 16.49 -6.91
N ARG A 462 -11.62 16.41 -5.58
CA ARG A 462 -11.60 15.15 -4.83
C ARG A 462 -12.73 15.14 -3.82
N ASP A 463 -13.51 14.08 -3.81
CA ASP A 463 -14.67 13.97 -2.91
C ASP A 463 -14.84 12.55 -2.38
N ASP A 464 -15.27 12.44 -1.12
CA ASP A 464 -15.59 11.18 -0.45
C ASP A 464 -14.43 10.16 -0.50
N LEU A 465 -13.30 10.55 0.09
CA LEU A 465 -12.13 9.68 0.24
C LEU A 465 -12.03 9.22 1.70
N GLU A 466 -12.25 7.93 1.94
CA GLU A 466 -12.37 7.37 3.29
C GLU A 466 -11.34 6.25 3.50
N TYR A 467 -10.64 6.31 4.63
CA TYR A 467 -9.54 5.42 4.96
C TYR A 467 -9.68 4.91 6.40
N TRP A 468 -9.87 3.60 6.61
CA TRP A 468 -10.06 3.06 7.96
C TRP A 468 -9.50 1.67 8.22
N HIS A 469 -9.24 1.34 9.48
CA HIS A 469 -8.68 0.04 9.88
C HIS A 469 -7.41 -0.35 9.10
N ASN A 470 -6.58 0.59 8.68
CA ASN A 470 -5.30 0.30 8.05
C ASN A 470 -4.18 0.30 9.12
N LEU A 471 -3.19 -0.56 8.92
CA LEU A 471 -1.93 -0.54 9.68
C LEU A 471 -0.80 -0.05 8.79
N ILE A 472 -0.21 1.10 9.14
CA ILE A 472 0.91 1.70 8.42
C ILE A 472 2.12 1.73 9.34
N VAL A 473 3.20 1.02 8.98
CA VAL A 473 4.46 0.98 9.73
C VAL A 473 5.62 1.40 8.85
N LEU A 474 6.19 2.56 9.13
CA LEU A 474 7.38 3.08 8.48
C LEU A 474 8.55 3.12 9.47
N LYS A 475 9.71 2.64 9.05
CA LYS A 475 10.97 2.79 9.77
C LYS A 475 12.02 3.38 8.85
N GLY A 476 12.95 4.17 9.34
CA GLY A 476 13.99 4.71 8.45
C GLY A 476 15.22 5.25 9.12
N ARG A 477 16.32 5.29 8.37
CA ARG A 477 17.65 5.76 8.80
C ARG A 477 18.34 6.47 7.64
N GLN A 478 19.56 6.95 7.87
CA GLN A 478 20.42 7.64 6.91
C GLN A 478 19.81 8.93 6.37
N GLY A 479 18.97 9.61 7.15
CA GLY A 479 18.35 10.87 6.75
C GLY A 479 17.18 10.72 5.77
N CYS A 480 16.68 9.51 5.54
CA CYS A 480 15.50 9.26 4.72
C CYS A 480 14.25 9.92 5.33
N GLU A 481 13.40 10.55 4.51
CA GLU A 481 12.15 11.13 5.00
C GLU A 481 11.06 10.05 5.14
N LEU A 482 10.19 10.14 6.15
CA LEU A 482 9.11 9.18 6.37
C LEU A 482 7.77 9.90 6.59
N ARG A 483 6.72 9.49 5.89
CA ARG A 483 5.37 10.04 6.02
C ARG A 483 4.35 8.92 6.13
N GLY A 484 3.68 8.77 7.27
CA GLY A 484 2.58 7.82 7.38
C GLY A 484 1.47 8.16 6.39
N THR A 485 1.03 9.42 6.41
CA THR A 485 0.14 10.00 5.40
C THR A 485 0.66 11.35 4.90
N GLY A 486 0.36 11.67 3.64
CA GLY A 486 0.54 13.00 3.04
C GLY A 486 -0.74 13.44 2.34
N PHE A 487 -1.67 14.00 3.10
CA PHE A 487 -2.97 14.42 2.58
C PHE A 487 -3.04 15.92 2.36
N PHE A 488 -3.44 16.31 1.16
CA PHE A 488 -3.66 17.70 0.80
C PHE A 488 -5.00 18.19 1.32
N SER A 489 -4.99 19.34 1.97
CA SER A 489 -6.16 20.21 2.14
C SER A 489 -6.24 21.22 0.99
N ASP A 490 -7.41 21.39 0.41
CA ASP A 490 -7.72 22.36 -0.65
C ASP A 490 -9.23 22.70 -0.59
N GLU A 491 -9.67 23.76 -1.27
CA GLU A 491 -11.10 24.08 -1.39
C GLU A 491 -11.87 23.09 -2.29
N THR A 492 -11.14 22.33 -3.12
CA THR A 492 -11.68 21.31 -4.05
C THR A 492 -11.61 19.88 -3.51
N ILE A 493 -11.13 19.70 -2.27
CA ILE A 493 -11.05 18.40 -1.60
C ILE A 493 -12.09 18.37 -0.49
N THR A 494 -13.18 17.64 -0.71
CA THR A 494 -14.30 17.47 0.22
C THR A 494 -14.31 16.07 0.81
N ASN A 495 -14.84 15.94 2.03
CA ASN A 495 -15.12 14.65 2.66
C ASN A 495 -13.92 13.68 2.67
N LEU A 496 -12.71 14.18 2.99
CA LEU A 496 -11.53 13.36 3.19
C LEU A 496 -11.44 12.97 4.67
N VAL A 497 -11.62 11.68 4.97
CA VAL A 497 -11.69 11.14 6.33
C VAL A 497 -10.75 9.96 6.49
N PHE A 498 -9.87 10.03 7.49
CA PHE A 498 -8.94 8.98 7.88
C PHE A 498 -9.21 8.61 9.33
N HIS A 499 -9.78 7.43 9.58
CA HIS A 499 -10.26 7.07 10.92
C HIS A 499 -10.00 5.63 11.35
N ASP A 500 -9.87 5.39 12.65
CA ASP A 500 -9.66 4.05 13.21
C ASP A 500 -8.42 3.33 12.61
N ASN A 501 -7.38 4.07 12.23
CA ASN A 501 -6.13 3.51 11.71
C ASN A 501 -5.04 3.49 12.79
N VAL A 502 -4.05 2.62 12.60
CA VAL A 502 -2.80 2.65 13.37
C VAL A 502 -1.67 3.07 12.43
N VAL A 503 -1.00 4.17 12.78
CA VAL A 503 0.14 4.68 12.02
C VAL A 503 1.35 4.74 12.94
N LYS A 504 2.41 4.00 12.61
CA LYS A 504 3.67 3.97 13.32
C LYS A 504 4.80 4.44 12.42
N VAL A 505 5.54 5.47 12.86
CA VAL A 505 6.68 6.01 12.11
C VAL A 505 7.87 6.21 13.05
N GLU A 506 8.97 5.49 12.78
CA GLU A 506 10.16 5.50 13.63
C GLU A 506 11.45 5.83 12.87
N ALA A 507 12.18 6.81 13.38
CA ALA A 507 13.58 7.06 13.02
C ALA A 507 14.49 6.06 13.74
N LEU A 508 15.37 5.38 13.03
CA LEU A 508 16.31 4.40 13.58
C LEU A 508 17.70 4.98 13.84
N ASP A 509 17.91 6.27 13.54
CA ASP A 509 19.11 7.02 13.84
C ASP A 509 18.81 8.51 14.11
N GLU A 510 19.84 9.27 14.46
CA GLU A 510 19.72 10.72 14.74
C GLU A 510 19.71 11.59 13.48
N LYS A 511 20.05 11.02 12.32
CA LYS A 511 20.08 11.74 11.03
C LYS A 511 18.69 11.84 10.41
N THR A 512 17.82 10.85 10.65
CA THR A 512 16.43 10.84 10.19
C THR A 512 15.55 11.71 11.07
N ILE A 513 15.38 12.96 10.65
CA ILE A 513 14.68 14.01 11.43
C ILE A 513 13.35 14.49 10.79
N ILE A 514 13.07 14.05 9.56
CA ILE A 514 11.79 14.30 8.88
C ILE A 514 11.07 12.96 8.81
N ALA A 515 10.34 12.65 9.88
CA ALA A 515 9.59 11.43 10.00
C ALA A 515 8.32 11.74 10.79
N GLU A 516 7.14 11.51 10.22
CA GLU A 516 5.88 11.86 10.85
C GLU A 516 4.76 10.87 10.53
N CYS A 517 3.85 10.64 11.47
CA CYS A 517 2.65 9.84 11.19
C CYS A 517 1.72 10.57 10.21
N ILE A 518 1.54 11.87 10.41
CA ILE A 518 0.72 12.72 9.55
C ILE A 518 1.55 13.89 9.03
N ALA A 519 1.72 13.96 7.72
CA ALA A 519 2.16 15.17 7.03
C ALA A 519 0.93 15.91 6.52
N ALA A 520 0.54 16.98 7.22
CA ALA A 520 -0.60 17.81 6.89
C ALA A 520 -0.24 18.75 5.72
N HIS A 521 -0.40 18.24 4.50
CA HIS A 521 -0.12 18.95 3.26
C HIS A 521 -1.34 19.76 2.78
N GLY A 522 -1.14 20.56 1.73
CA GLY A 522 -2.19 21.38 1.14
C GLY A 522 -1.65 22.40 0.15
N HIS A 523 -2.57 23.08 -0.53
CA HIS A 523 -2.23 24.11 -1.50
C HIS A 523 -2.02 25.48 -0.82
N PRO A 524 -0.83 26.10 -0.91
CA PRO A 524 -0.53 27.33 -0.18
C PRO A 524 -1.45 28.50 -0.52
N ALA A 525 -1.77 28.68 -1.81
CA ALA A 525 -2.63 29.79 -2.24
C ALA A 525 -4.09 29.65 -1.77
N LYS A 526 -4.45 28.49 -1.23
CA LYS A 526 -5.82 28.17 -0.79
C LYS A 526 -5.89 27.87 0.70
N ALA A 527 -4.86 28.22 1.46
CA ALA A 527 -4.78 27.90 2.88
C ALA A 527 -5.97 28.46 3.69
N ASP A 528 -6.55 29.59 3.27
CA ASP A 528 -7.69 30.24 3.96
C ASP A 528 -9.06 29.73 3.48
N THR A 529 -9.16 29.17 2.26
CA THR A 529 -10.39 28.56 1.73
C THR A 529 -10.41 27.03 1.84
N ALA A 530 -9.30 26.41 2.22
CA ALA A 530 -9.17 24.96 2.33
C ALA A 530 -10.27 24.36 3.20
N LEU A 531 -10.91 23.32 2.67
CA LEU A 531 -11.91 22.52 3.37
C LEU A 531 -11.24 21.51 4.31
N PRO A 532 -11.96 21.01 5.33
CA PRO A 532 -11.35 20.21 6.37
C PRO A 532 -10.95 18.81 5.89
N VAL A 533 -9.75 18.41 6.32
CA VAL A 533 -9.29 17.01 6.30
C VAL A 533 -9.46 16.44 7.69
N TYR A 534 -10.18 15.32 7.83
CA TYR A 534 -10.50 14.74 9.13
C TYR A 534 -9.62 13.53 9.45
N TYR A 535 -8.98 13.55 10.62
CA TYR A 535 -8.32 12.41 11.23
C TYR A 535 -9.09 12.05 12.52
N ARG A 536 -9.78 10.91 12.56
CA ARG A 536 -10.62 10.53 13.71
C ARG A 536 -10.15 9.23 14.38
N ASP A 537 -10.01 9.23 15.69
CA ASP A 537 -9.81 8.01 16.48
C ASP A 537 -8.62 7.13 16.04
N ASN A 538 -7.60 7.75 15.42
CA ASN A 538 -6.40 7.05 14.98
C ASN A 538 -5.41 6.90 16.14
N THR A 539 -4.67 5.78 16.16
CA THR A 539 -3.48 5.65 17.00
C THR A 539 -2.24 6.04 16.22
N LEU A 540 -1.53 7.07 16.69
CA LEU A 540 -0.32 7.61 16.07
C LEU A 540 0.88 7.31 16.98
N ILE A 541 1.85 6.56 16.46
CA ILE A 541 2.99 6.05 17.21
C ILE A 541 4.27 6.60 16.57
N SER A 542 5.08 7.35 17.31
CA SER A 542 6.34 7.86 16.76
C SER A 542 7.39 8.11 17.82
N ASN A 543 8.65 8.00 17.42
CA ASN A 543 9.79 8.41 18.23
C ASN A 543 10.39 9.77 17.86
N ILE A 544 9.79 10.48 16.89
CA ILE A 544 10.33 11.74 16.37
C ILE A 544 9.25 12.81 16.14
N CYS A 545 8.15 12.51 15.45
CA CYS A 545 7.04 13.45 15.27
C CYS A 545 5.73 12.73 14.99
N HIS A 546 4.65 13.15 15.65
CA HIS A 546 3.32 12.62 15.35
C HIS A 546 2.69 13.34 14.17
N VAL A 547 2.69 14.67 14.20
CA VAL A 547 2.02 15.49 13.18
C VAL A 547 2.91 16.64 12.76
N ARG A 548 3.22 16.68 11.47
CA ARG A 548 3.91 17.80 10.83
C ARG A 548 2.91 18.63 10.02
N PHE A 549 2.69 19.87 10.45
CA PHE A 549 1.88 20.85 9.72
C PHE A 549 2.69 21.48 8.59
N GLY A 550 2.61 20.83 7.43
CA GLY A 550 3.30 21.18 6.19
C GLY A 550 4.80 20.87 6.22
N ASP A 551 5.38 20.72 5.04
CA ASP A 551 6.81 20.54 4.80
C ASP A 551 7.23 21.20 3.48
N ARG A 552 8.39 20.79 2.92
CA ARG A 552 8.86 21.29 1.61
C ARG A 552 7.98 20.87 0.42
N TYR A 553 7.19 19.82 0.59
CA TYR A 553 6.38 19.17 -0.44
C TYR A 553 4.95 19.71 -0.48
N GLY A 554 4.34 20.01 0.68
CA GLY A 554 2.97 20.54 0.77
C GLY A 554 2.72 21.37 2.02
N ARG A 555 1.75 22.28 1.97
CA ARG A 555 1.50 23.29 3.01
C ARG A 555 0.02 23.29 3.43
N GLY A 556 -0.31 22.49 4.44
CA GLY A 556 -1.69 22.26 4.85
C GLY A 556 -2.23 23.28 5.84
N SER A 557 -3.55 23.49 5.77
CA SER A 557 -4.35 24.24 6.75
C SER A 557 -5.71 23.56 6.88
N ASN A 558 -6.40 23.76 7.99
CA ASN A 558 -7.70 23.13 8.26
C ASN A 558 -7.65 21.59 8.42
N HIS A 559 -6.56 21.04 8.94
CA HIS A 559 -6.49 19.62 9.33
C HIS A 559 -7.09 19.42 10.73
N GLN A 560 -8.07 18.52 10.85
CA GLN A 560 -8.89 18.29 12.04
C GLN A 560 -8.54 16.94 12.67
N LEU A 561 -7.76 16.95 13.76
CA LEU A 561 -7.44 15.77 14.54
C LEU A 561 -8.46 15.63 15.68
N ILE A 562 -9.22 14.54 15.70
CA ILE A 562 -10.36 14.35 16.60
C ILE A 562 -10.23 12.98 17.27
N GLY A 563 -10.13 12.91 18.59
CA GLY A 563 -10.09 11.62 19.29
C GLY A 563 -8.83 10.78 19.08
N CYS A 564 -7.81 11.30 18.37
CA CYS A 564 -6.58 10.56 18.11
C CYS A 564 -5.76 10.30 19.38
N ARG A 565 -5.04 9.18 19.40
CA ARG A 565 -4.13 8.78 20.49
C ARG A 565 -2.68 8.96 20.05
N PHE A 566 -1.92 9.77 20.79
CA PHE A 566 -0.49 10.01 20.56
C PHE A 566 0.36 9.13 21.49
N VAL A 567 1.15 8.23 20.92
CA VAL A 567 2.05 7.33 21.64
C VAL A 567 3.49 7.61 21.24
N ARG A 568 4.33 8.04 22.20
CA ARG A 568 5.76 8.19 21.96
C ARG A 568 6.48 6.86 22.16
N THR A 569 7.36 6.52 21.22
CA THR A 569 8.34 5.43 21.40
C THR A 569 9.76 6.00 21.48
N GLY A 570 10.69 5.24 22.05
CA GLY A 570 12.09 5.65 22.15
C GLY A 570 12.34 6.92 22.97
N ARG A 571 13.55 7.47 22.84
CA ARG A 571 14.03 8.64 23.61
C ARG A 571 14.78 9.65 22.72
N ASN A 572 14.42 9.75 21.44
CA ASN A 572 15.09 10.67 20.53
C ASN A 572 14.99 12.11 21.08
N PRO A 573 16.11 12.84 21.25
CA PRO A 573 16.12 14.18 21.82
C PRO A 573 15.50 15.24 20.91
N GLN A 574 15.35 14.96 19.62
CA GLN A 574 14.72 15.85 18.64
C GLN A 574 13.21 15.64 18.53
N TYR A 575 12.63 14.78 19.38
CA TYR A 575 11.20 14.49 19.38
C TYR A 575 10.38 15.72 19.72
N HIS A 576 9.30 15.92 18.97
CA HIS A 576 8.19 16.80 19.32
C HIS A 576 6.85 16.19 18.90
N THR A 577 5.81 16.40 19.71
CA THR A 577 4.44 15.94 19.38
C THR A 577 3.97 16.58 18.06
N PHE A 578 4.18 17.90 17.93
CA PHE A 578 3.85 18.66 16.73
C PHE A 578 5.06 19.37 16.14
N VAL A 579 5.14 19.42 14.81
CA VAL A 579 6.11 20.25 14.10
C VAL A 579 5.38 21.12 13.09
N VAL A 580 5.75 22.40 13.00
CA VAL A 580 5.19 23.32 12.00
C VAL A 580 6.29 23.72 11.02
N ASP A 581 6.16 23.29 9.77
CA ASP A 581 7.27 23.29 8.80
C ASP A 581 6.86 23.61 7.34
N GLY A 582 5.69 24.21 7.15
CA GLY A 582 5.11 24.50 5.83
C GLY A 582 5.70 25.69 5.05
N LEU A 583 6.90 26.21 5.38
CA LEU A 583 7.56 27.40 4.78
C LEU A 583 6.80 28.74 4.91
N TYR A 584 5.48 28.71 5.09
CA TYR A 584 4.53 29.82 5.16
C TYR A 584 3.62 29.63 6.39
N TRP A 585 2.52 30.40 6.49
CA TRP A 585 1.55 30.21 7.57
C TRP A 585 0.75 28.91 7.40
N CYS A 586 0.53 28.21 8.52
CA CYS A 586 -0.38 27.06 8.64
C CYS A 586 -1.40 27.40 9.72
N ARG A 587 -2.70 27.40 9.39
CA ARG A 587 -3.77 27.91 10.24
C ARG A 587 -4.99 27.00 10.25
N ARG A 588 -5.91 27.25 11.18
CA ARG A 588 -7.22 26.58 11.28
C ARG A 588 -7.15 25.07 11.56
N ASN A 589 -5.96 24.55 11.87
CA ASN A 589 -5.81 23.18 12.31
C ASN A 589 -6.39 23.02 13.72
N VAL A 590 -6.94 21.85 14.02
CA VAL A 590 -7.61 21.59 15.30
C VAL A 590 -7.09 20.28 15.89
N VAL A 591 -6.83 20.30 17.19
CA VAL A 591 -6.59 19.14 18.02
C VAL A 591 -7.75 19.07 19.01
N GLN A 592 -8.69 18.19 18.72
CA GLN A 592 -9.91 18.02 19.50
C GLN A 592 -9.89 16.66 20.19
N ASP A 593 -10.20 16.62 21.49
CA ASP A 593 -10.53 15.36 22.17
C ASP A 593 -9.42 14.28 22.14
N CYS A 594 -8.19 14.67 21.83
CA CYS A 594 -7.08 13.74 21.63
C CYS A 594 -6.46 13.31 22.95
N GLN A 595 -5.87 12.12 22.95
CA GLN A 595 -5.21 11.52 24.10
C GLN A 595 -3.70 11.60 23.95
N PHE A 596 -3.01 12.10 24.98
CA PHE A 596 -1.56 12.25 25.01
C PHE A 596 -0.96 11.23 25.98
N GLY A 597 -0.24 10.25 25.44
CA GLY A 597 0.51 9.28 26.24
C GLY A 597 1.79 9.90 26.85
N PRO A 598 2.52 9.12 27.68
CA PRO A 598 3.73 9.60 28.35
C PRO A 598 4.73 10.26 27.40
N GLY A 599 5.18 11.47 27.76
CA GLY A 599 6.16 12.23 26.98
C GLY A 599 5.62 12.89 25.70
N THR A 600 4.30 12.94 25.53
CA THR A 600 3.59 13.71 24.48
C THR A 600 2.73 14.80 25.14
N ALA A 601 2.48 15.91 24.44
CA ALA A 601 1.63 16.99 24.96
C ALA A 601 1.02 17.84 23.84
N TYR A 602 -0.15 18.44 24.10
CA TYR A 602 -0.85 19.29 23.13
C TYR A 602 -0.06 20.57 22.77
N ASN A 603 0.81 21.03 23.67
CA ASN A 603 1.62 22.24 23.55
C ASN A 603 3.12 21.96 23.30
N ASP A 604 3.49 20.70 23.12
CA ASP A 604 4.83 20.32 22.68
C ASP A 604 4.95 20.48 21.16
N VAL A 605 5.43 21.66 20.76
CA VAL A 605 5.54 22.08 19.36
C VAL A 605 6.92 22.64 19.04
N PHE A 606 7.42 22.25 17.87
CA PHE A 606 8.61 22.81 17.25
C PHE A 606 8.25 23.63 16.01
N TRP A 607 8.61 24.91 16.03
CA TRP A 607 8.40 25.84 14.94
C TRP A 607 9.67 25.92 14.11
N ARG A 608 9.64 25.39 12.87
CA ARG A 608 10.85 25.33 12.03
C ARG A 608 10.84 26.35 10.90
N ARG A 609 9.94 26.19 9.92
CA ARG A 609 9.81 27.07 8.75
C ARG A 609 8.35 27.49 8.62
N THR A 610 7.99 28.64 9.18
CA THR A 610 6.59 29.09 9.22
C THR A 610 6.46 30.60 9.52
N SER A 611 5.22 31.08 9.68
CA SER A 611 4.89 32.47 10.02
C SER A 611 4.52 32.62 11.50
N SER A 612 4.76 33.81 12.06
CA SER A 612 4.25 34.22 13.39
C SER A 612 2.71 34.19 13.49
N THR A 613 2.03 34.08 12.35
CA THR A 613 0.57 34.01 12.25
C THR A 613 0.02 32.58 12.20
N SER A 614 0.88 31.57 12.19
CA SER A 614 0.47 30.16 12.25
C SER A 614 -0.20 29.86 13.59
N PHE A 615 -1.17 28.94 13.56
CA PHE A 615 -1.83 28.48 14.78
C PHE A 615 -2.54 27.15 14.57
N TYR A 616 -2.78 26.46 15.68
CA TYR A 616 -3.78 25.41 15.80
C TYR A 616 -4.58 25.63 17.09
N ASP A 617 -5.81 25.14 17.10
CA ASP A 617 -6.72 25.29 18.23
C ASP A 617 -6.85 23.96 18.97
N VAL A 618 -6.78 24.00 20.30
CA VAL A 618 -7.00 22.84 21.17
C VAL A 618 -8.43 22.94 21.69
N LYS A 619 -9.21 21.88 21.47
CA LYS A 619 -10.64 21.87 21.75
C LYS A 619 -11.06 20.60 22.49
N TRP A 620 -12.16 20.70 23.23
CA TRP A 620 -12.74 19.59 23.97
C TRP A 620 -14.25 19.58 23.85
N THR A 621 -14.82 18.38 23.80
CA THR A 621 -16.27 18.20 23.85
C THR A 621 -16.77 18.33 25.28
N LEU A 622 -17.71 19.25 25.47
CA LEU A 622 -18.63 19.28 26.60
C LEU A 622 -19.89 18.50 26.22
N GLU A 623 -20.19 17.43 26.95
CA GLU A 623 -21.51 16.83 26.96
C GLU A 623 -22.35 17.49 28.06
N LEU A 624 -23.52 18.02 27.73
CA LEU A 624 -24.47 18.60 28.66
C LEU A 624 -25.77 17.82 28.64
N ARG A 625 -26.16 17.28 29.79
CA ARG A 625 -27.41 16.53 29.99
C ARG A 625 -28.44 17.44 30.66
N ALA A 626 -29.56 17.67 30.00
CA ALA A 626 -30.64 18.53 30.48
C ALA A 626 -31.95 18.15 29.79
N PRO A 627 -33.12 18.66 30.24
CA PRO A 627 -34.38 18.37 29.58
C PRO A 627 -34.36 18.78 28.10
N THR A 628 -34.99 17.99 27.25
CA THR A 628 -35.12 18.25 25.82
C THR A 628 -35.62 19.67 25.54
N GLY A 629 -35.02 20.33 24.55
CA GLY A 629 -35.41 21.68 24.14
C GLY A 629 -34.90 22.81 25.05
N THR A 630 -34.25 22.49 26.18
CA THR A 630 -33.65 23.49 27.08
C THR A 630 -32.63 24.34 26.31
N PRO A 631 -32.76 25.68 26.32
CA PRO A 631 -31.79 26.54 25.65
C PRO A 631 -30.46 26.59 26.40
N VAL A 632 -29.37 26.65 25.65
CA VAL A 632 -28.00 26.66 26.16
C VAL A 632 -27.19 27.72 25.42
N THR A 633 -26.48 28.55 26.19
CA THR A 633 -25.51 29.51 25.67
C THR A 633 -24.20 29.30 26.40
N ILE A 634 -23.08 29.25 25.67
CA ILE A 634 -21.76 29.07 26.23
C ILE A 634 -20.86 30.19 25.75
N ARG A 635 -20.29 30.91 26.71
CA ARG A 635 -19.37 32.02 26.47
C ARG A 635 -17.96 31.65 26.89
N ASP A 636 -16.98 32.07 26.12
CA ASP A 636 -15.57 31.86 26.43
C ASP A 636 -15.09 32.76 27.59
N ALA A 637 -13.81 32.68 27.94
CA ALA A 637 -13.22 33.48 29.01
C ALA A 637 -13.24 35.00 28.74
N GLY A 638 -13.34 35.42 27.48
CA GLY A 638 -13.48 36.81 27.07
C GLY A 638 -14.92 37.32 27.08
N GLY A 639 -15.91 36.43 27.24
CA GLY A 639 -17.34 36.73 27.18
C GLY A 639 -17.95 36.58 25.78
N ASP A 640 -17.13 36.21 24.78
CA ASP A 640 -17.59 35.94 23.42
C ASP A 640 -18.45 34.68 23.42
N GLU A 641 -19.57 34.70 22.68
CA GLU A 641 -20.40 33.51 22.50
C GLU A 641 -19.67 32.50 21.61
N GLU A 642 -19.33 31.33 22.15
CA GLU A 642 -18.69 30.25 21.39
C GLU A 642 -19.72 29.22 20.90
N PHE A 643 -20.81 29.03 21.66
CA PHE A 643 -21.88 28.12 21.30
C PHE A 643 -23.25 28.63 21.76
N SER A 644 -24.27 28.43 20.93
CA SER A 644 -25.67 28.65 21.28
C SER A 644 -26.54 27.59 20.60
N GLY A 645 -27.48 27.01 21.36
CA GLY A 645 -28.31 25.90 20.87
C GLY A 645 -29.36 25.45 21.87
N ARG A 646 -29.96 24.29 21.60
CA ARG A 646 -30.95 23.64 22.47
C ARG A 646 -30.60 22.17 22.65
N VAL A 647 -30.92 21.64 23.82
CA VAL A 647 -30.71 20.22 24.11
C VAL A 647 -31.54 19.34 23.18
N GLY A 648 -30.91 18.30 22.64
CA GLY A 648 -31.53 17.38 21.69
C GLY A 648 -32.65 16.54 22.29
N ALA A 649 -33.34 15.80 21.44
CA ALA A 649 -34.42 14.89 21.85
C ALA A 649 -33.95 13.75 22.76
N ASP A 650 -32.66 13.39 22.68
CA ASP A 650 -31.98 12.41 23.54
C ASP A 650 -31.64 12.95 24.93
N GLY A 651 -32.00 14.21 25.23
CA GLY A 651 -31.65 14.87 26.50
C GLY A 651 -30.18 15.27 26.59
N VAL A 652 -29.44 15.23 25.47
CA VAL A 652 -28.02 15.53 25.43
C VAL A 652 -27.72 16.67 24.44
N LEU A 653 -26.79 17.52 24.82
CA LEU A 653 -26.16 18.52 23.95
C LEU A 653 -24.66 18.29 23.95
N ARG A 654 -24.04 18.32 22.76
CA ARG A 654 -22.58 18.24 22.61
C ARG A 654 -22.07 19.54 22.01
N ALA A 655 -21.27 20.27 22.78
CA ALA A 655 -20.61 21.49 22.34
C ALA A 655 -19.10 21.28 22.31
N VAL A 656 -18.45 21.67 21.22
CA VAL A 656 -16.99 21.66 21.10
C VAL A 656 -16.47 23.04 21.47
N LEU A 657 -15.73 23.13 22.58
CA LEU A 657 -15.28 24.38 23.18
C LEU A 657 -13.76 24.48 23.16
N MET A 658 -13.22 25.69 22.97
CA MET A 658 -11.77 25.91 22.84
C MET A 658 -11.10 26.01 24.21
N GLN A 659 -10.12 25.14 24.47
CA GLN A 659 -9.20 25.35 25.60
C GLN A 659 -8.34 26.58 25.36
N CYS A 660 -7.61 26.55 24.24
CA CYS A 660 -6.67 27.59 23.87
C CYS A 660 -6.35 27.55 22.37
N ARG A 661 -5.76 28.64 21.89
CA ARG A 661 -5.07 28.71 20.60
C ARG A 661 -3.57 28.71 20.82
N ILE A 662 -2.87 27.75 20.20
CA ILE A 662 -1.42 27.64 20.22
C ILE A 662 -0.81 28.47 19.09
N ARG A 663 0.18 29.30 19.42
CA ARG A 663 0.91 30.14 18.46
C ARG A 663 2.42 30.05 18.67
N PRO A 664 3.21 30.47 17.67
CA PRO A 664 4.62 30.76 17.89
C PRO A 664 4.81 31.69 19.10
N PRO A 665 5.95 31.59 19.81
CA PRO A 665 6.28 32.48 20.92
C PRO A 665 6.34 33.95 20.45
N LYS A 666 6.21 34.88 21.40
CA LYS A 666 6.50 36.30 21.15
C LYS A 666 7.95 36.44 20.68
N GLY A 667 8.16 37.16 19.58
CA GLY A 667 9.50 37.38 19.01
C GLY A 667 10.00 36.28 18.07
N PHE A 668 9.18 35.26 17.77
CA PHE A 668 9.50 34.27 16.74
C PHE A 668 9.88 34.93 15.40
N ARG A 669 10.96 34.46 14.79
CA ARG A 669 11.41 34.86 13.45
C ARG A 669 11.68 33.61 12.63
N ASN A 670 11.22 33.60 11.37
CA ASN A 670 11.37 32.46 10.46
C ASN A 670 12.84 32.11 10.12
N SER A 671 13.81 32.91 10.56
CA SER A 671 15.24 32.67 10.34
C SER A 671 15.87 31.68 11.32
N ARG A 672 15.19 31.28 12.41
CA ARG A 672 15.70 30.31 13.39
C ARG A 672 14.58 29.41 13.91
N PRO A 673 14.79 28.08 14.00
CA PRO A 673 13.81 27.20 14.60
C PRO A 673 13.65 27.47 16.10
N PHE A 674 12.48 27.18 16.67
CA PHE A 674 12.14 27.50 18.06
C PHE A 674 11.27 26.42 18.72
N THR A 675 11.55 26.10 19.98
CA THR A 675 10.78 25.18 20.83
C THR A 675 9.87 25.93 21.81
N GLY A 676 8.65 25.44 22.03
CA GLY A 676 7.69 26.08 22.94
C GLY A 676 6.69 27.00 22.22
N CYS A 677 5.73 27.58 22.94
CA CYS A 677 4.61 28.28 22.33
C CYS A 677 4.03 29.40 23.20
N THR A 678 3.20 30.24 22.58
CA THR A 678 2.25 31.12 23.28
C THR A 678 0.88 30.45 23.30
N GLU A 679 0.34 30.19 24.48
CA GLU A 679 -1.06 29.77 24.63
C GLU A 679 -1.95 31.00 24.79
N LYS A 680 -2.96 31.12 23.93
CA LYS A 680 -4.04 32.10 24.10
C LYS A 680 -5.26 31.37 24.66
N PRO A 681 -5.46 31.36 25.99
CA PRO A 681 -6.56 30.62 26.61
C PRO A 681 -7.91 31.21 26.21
N ARG A 682 -8.90 30.34 26.04
CA ARG A 682 -10.32 30.67 25.83
C ARG A 682 -11.21 30.16 26.98
N THR A 683 -10.58 29.59 27.99
CA THR A 683 -11.22 29.00 29.16
C THR A 683 -10.81 29.74 30.44
N PRO A 684 -11.62 29.76 31.53
CA PRO A 684 -12.89 29.05 31.76
C PRO A 684 -14.06 29.59 30.92
N HIS A 685 -14.97 28.71 30.51
CA HIS A 685 -16.22 29.05 29.84
C HIS A 685 -17.35 29.24 30.84
N THR A 686 -18.28 30.14 30.53
CA THR A 686 -19.54 30.33 31.25
C THR A 686 -20.64 29.60 30.48
N VAL A 687 -21.17 28.53 31.06
CA VAL A 687 -22.26 27.71 30.52
C VAL A 687 -23.56 28.16 31.17
N GLU A 688 -24.51 28.63 30.37
CA GLU A 688 -25.82 29.09 30.78
C GLU A 688 -26.89 28.16 30.22
N VAL A 689 -27.75 27.62 31.09
CA VAL A 689 -28.76 26.61 30.75
C VAL A 689 -30.12 27.06 31.28
N GLY A 690 -31.13 27.14 30.41
CA GLY A 690 -32.48 27.59 30.77
C GLY A 690 -32.87 28.94 30.17
N ALA A 691 -34.17 29.24 30.22
CA ALA A 691 -34.73 30.47 29.66
C ALA A 691 -34.49 31.67 30.59
N ALA A 692 -34.76 32.89 30.10
CA ALA A 692 -34.73 34.09 30.93
C ALA A 692 -35.66 33.89 32.16
N GLY A 693 -35.11 34.00 33.37
CA GLY A 693 -35.81 33.76 34.63
C GLY A 693 -35.61 32.39 35.29
N THR A 694 -35.15 31.37 34.55
CA THR A 694 -34.80 30.02 35.08
C THR A 694 -33.37 29.60 34.75
N LYS A 695 -32.54 30.56 34.34
CA LYS A 695 -31.15 30.36 33.91
C LYS A 695 -30.28 29.87 35.06
N VAL A 696 -29.62 28.73 34.84
CA VAL A 696 -28.58 28.17 35.70
C VAL A 696 -27.24 28.36 35.00
N THR A 697 -26.24 28.86 35.74
CA THR A 697 -24.92 29.14 35.18
C THR A 697 -23.84 28.32 35.88
N ALA A 698 -22.87 27.82 35.12
CA ALA A 698 -21.65 27.20 35.64
C ALA A 698 -20.43 27.76 34.92
N ARG A 699 -19.29 27.83 35.64
CA ARG A 699 -17.98 28.08 35.01
C ARG A 699 -17.21 26.78 34.91
N ILE A 700 -16.73 26.45 33.72
CA ILE A 700 -15.96 25.23 33.48
C ILE A 700 -14.65 25.52 32.76
N THR A 701 -13.58 24.86 33.20
CA THR A 701 -12.29 24.89 32.50
C THR A 701 -12.25 23.73 31.52
N MET A 702 -12.09 23.99 30.23
CA MET A 702 -11.98 22.95 29.21
C MET A 702 -10.52 22.59 29.01
N ASP A 703 -10.08 21.52 29.68
CA ASP A 703 -8.74 20.91 29.63
C ASP A 703 -8.79 19.40 29.32
N ARG A 704 -10.02 18.88 29.18
CA ARG A 704 -10.38 17.49 28.84
C ARG A 704 -11.84 17.46 28.40
N LYS A 705 -12.31 16.31 27.89
CA LYS A 705 -13.75 16.03 27.76
C LYS A 705 -14.43 16.14 29.11
N ARG A 706 -15.59 16.79 29.15
CA ARG A 706 -16.39 16.96 30.38
C ARG A 706 -17.84 16.62 30.16
N VAL A 707 -18.50 16.17 31.22
CA VAL A 707 -19.94 15.90 31.23
C VAL A 707 -20.57 16.75 32.32
N LEU A 708 -21.49 17.62 31.96
CA LEU A 708 -22.33 18.38 32.91
C LEU A 708 -23.76 17.84 32.86
N ALA A 709 -24.45 17.88 33.99
CA ALA A 709 -25.87 17.58 34.05
C ALA A 709 -26.63 18.63 34.86
N LEU A 710 -27.79 19.05 34.37
CA LEU A 710 -28.74 19.86 35.11
C LEU A 710 -29.48 18.96 36.10
N MET A 711 -29.15 19.07 37.38
CA MET A 711 -29.72 18.27 38.47
C MET A 711 -30.19 19.20 39.59
N SER A 712 -31.46 19.12 39.96
CA SER A 712 -32.04 19.87 41.08
C SER A 712 -31.79 21.39 41.00
N GLY A 713 -31.90 21.97 39.80
CA GLY A 713 -31.69 23.41 39.58
C GLY A 713 -30.22 23.86 39.57
N GLN A 714 -29.26 22.94 39.51
CA GLN A 714 -27.84 23.23 39.45
C GLN A 714 -27.15 22.42 38.35
N LEU A 715 -26.07 22.95 37.78
CA LEU A 715 -25.20 22.21 36.87
C LEU A 715 -24.11 21.51 37.68
N LYS A 716 -24.06 20.18 37.59
CA LYS A 716 -23.07 19.34 38.26
C LYS A 716 -22.21 18.63 37.23
N GLU A 717 -20.89 18.61 37.45
CA GLU A 717 -19.98 17.78 36.66
C GLU A 717 -20.12 16.33 37.07
N LEU A 718 -20.36 15.47 36.08
CA LEU A 718 -20.38 14.03 36.26
C LEU A 718 -18.98 13.46 36.01
N PRO A 719 -18.62 12.34 36.64
CA PRO A 719 -17.41 11.61 36.26
C PRO A 719 -17.47 11.33 34.76
N ALA A 720 -16.40 11.66 34.03
CA ALA A 720 -16.26 11.19 32.67
C ALA A 720 -16.34 9.67 32.70
N GLU A 721 -17.19 9.05 31.86
CA GLU A 721 -17.21 7.60 31.72
C GLU A 721 -15.80 7.15 31.35
N THR A 722 -15.11 6.56 32.32
CA THR A 722 -13.83 5.91 32.09
C THR A 722 -14.16 4.61 31.37
N ARG A 723 -14.28 4.67 30.04
CA ARG A 723 -14.06 3.47 29.25
C ARG A 723 -12.61 3.06 29.49
N ARG A 724 -12.40 2.20 30.49
CA ARG A 724 -11.20 1.37 30.59
C ARG A 724 -11.23 0.47 29.37
N PHE A 725 -10.48 0.86 28.35
CA PHE A 725 -10.18 -0.03 27.25
C PHE A 725 -8.95 -0.86 27.63
N PRO A 726 -8.93 -2.15 27.25
CA PRO A 726 -7.89 -3.11 27.64
C PRO A 726 -6.48 -2.72 27.20
#